data_AF-Q8BVW0-F1
#
_entry.id   AF-Q8BVW0-F1
#
_cell.length_a   1.000
_cell.length_b   1.000
_cell.length_c   1.000
_cell.angle_alpha   90.00
_cell.angle_beta   90.00
_cell.angle_gamma   90.00
#
_symmetry.space_group_name_H-M   'P 1'
#
loop_
_entity.id
_entity.type
_entity.pdbx_description
1 polymer ?
#
loop_
_entity_poly.entity_id
_entity_poly.type
_entity_poly.pdbx_seq_one_letter_code
_entity_poly.pdbx_strand_id
1 'polypeptide(L)'
;MEAAEKEEISVEDEAVDKTIFKDCGKIAFYRRQKQQLTKTTTYQALLGSVDTEQDSTRFQIISEATKIPLVAEVYGIEKDIFRLKINEETPLKPRLVCSGDTGSLILTNRKGDLKCHVSANPFKIDLLSKNEAVISINSLGQLYFEHLQVPHKQRATKGNGQNTPAATSQENQEDLGLWEEKFGKFVDVKANGPSSVGLDFSLHGFEHLYGIPQHAESHQLKNTRDGDAYRLYNLDVYGYQVHDKMGIYGSVPYLLAHKQGRTVGIFWLNASETLVEINTEPAVEYTLTQMGPAAAKPKVRCRTDVHWMSESGIIDVFLLTGPTPADVFKQYSYITGTQAMPPLFSLGYHQCRWNYEDEQDVKAVDAGFDEHDIPYDVMWLDIEHTEDKKYFTWDKKRFANPKRMQELLRSKKRKLVVISDPHIKVDPDYTVYAQAKEQGFFVKNPEGGDFEGVCWPGLSSYLDFTNPKVREWYSSLFAFPVYQGSTDILFLWNDMNEPSVFRGPELTMHKSAVHYGDWEHRELHNIYGFYQQMATAEGLIQRSKGKERPFVLSRSFFAGSQKYGAVWTGDNKAEWSYLKISIPMLLTLSVSGISFCGADVGGFIGNPEAELLVRWYQAGAYQPFFRGHATMNTKRREPWLFGEEYTQLIREAIRQRYALLPYLYSLFYHTHVSSQPVMRPLWVEYPDDLETFAVEDEYMLGSALLVHPVTDPQTATIDVFLPGSDEVWYDSKTFAYWKGGCTVKIPVTLDTIPVFQRGGSVVPVKTTVGTSTGWMADSPYELRVALSTQGSAVGELYLDDGHSFQYLHQNQFLYRKFLFCSSVLTNRCANEKGHYPSKCIVEQILVLGLKKKPSSVTTHLSDGRAQPAAFTYCAETSALRLEKLSLRIGEDWEVRVG
;
A
#
# COMPACT_ATOMS: atom_id res chain seq x y z
N MET A 1 29.70 39.13 -0.07
CA MET A 1 28.35 38.57 -0.28
C MET A 1 28.10 38.62 -1.77
N GLU A 2 28.58 37.61 -2.49
CA GLU A 2 28.07 37.37 -3.84
C GLU A 2 26.60 36.98 -3.66
N ALA A 3 25.72 37.71 -4.32
CA ALA A 3 24.31 37.36 -4.38
C ALA A 3 24.24 35.97 -5.00
N ALA A 4 23.90 34.97 -4.19
CA ALA A 4 23.55 33.66 -4.71
C ALA A 4 22.43 33.90 -5.72
N GLU A 5 22.73 33.69 -6.99
CA GLU A 5 21.74 33.69 -8.06
C GLU A 5 20.59 32.80 -7.60
N LYS A 6 19.40 33.39 -7.51
CA LYS A 6 18.17 32.63 -7.39
C LYS A 6 17.98 31.94 -8.75
N GLU A 7 18.70 30.84 -8.98
CA GLU A 7 18.30 29.86 -9.96
C GLU A 7 16.94 29.34 -9.51
N GLU A 8 15.89 29.71 -10.25
CA GLU A 8 14.58 29.09 -10.14
C GLU A 8 14.77 27.59 -10.40
N ILE A 9 14.39 26.76 -9.43
CA ILE A 9 14.41 25.31 -9.59
C ILE A 9 13.24 24.98 -10.51
N SER A 10 13.49 24.87 -11.81
CA SER A 10 12.50 24.44 -12.79
C SER A 10 12.49 22.91 -12.87
N VAL A 11 11.31 22.31 -12.67
CA VAL A 11 11.06 20.92 -13.05
C VAL A 11 10.72 20.94 -14.54
N GLU A 12 11.70 20.68 -15.40
CA GLU A 12 11.42 20.43 -16.81
C GLU A 12 10.87 19.00 -16.95
N ASP A 13 9.87 18.80 -17.83
CA ASP A 13 9.22 17.51 -18.10
C ASP A 13 10.15 16.56 -18.90
N GLU A 14 11.40 16.43 -18.46
CA GLU A 14 12.40 15.59 -19.11
C GLU A 14 12.29 14.13 -18.63
N ALA A 15 12.71 13.19 -19.49
CA ALA A 15 12.74 11.79 -19.14
C ALA A 15 13.70 11.53 -17.97
N VAL A 16 13.36 10.59 -17.07
CA VAL A 16 14.20 10.17 -15.93
C VAL A 16 15.64 9.96 -16.39
N ASP A 17 16.55 10.80 -15.91
CA ASP A 17 17.98 10.58 -16.09
C ASP A 17 18.41 9.42 -15.16
N LYS A 18 18.49 8.21 -15.73
CA LYS A 18 18.93 7.01 -15.01
C LYS A 18 20.32 7.14 -14.40
N THR A 19 21.15 8.08 -14.84
CA THR A 19 22.49 8.26 -14.26
C THR A 19 22.45 8.84 -12.85
N ILE A 20 21.32 9.44 -12.46
CA ILE A 20 21.08 9.95 -11.10
C ILE A 20 20.90 8.84 -10.08
N PHE A 21 20.41 7.66 -10.50
CA PHE A 21 20.11 6.54 -9.62
C PHE A 21 21.14 5.42 -9.75
N LYS A 22 21.44 4.74 -8.65
CA LYS A 22 22.33 3.58 -8.65
C LYS A 22 21.61 2.36 -9.23
N ASP A 23 22.22 1.75 -10.25
CA ASP A 23 21.97 0.35 -10.57
C ASP A 23 22.57 -0.55 -9.47
N CYS A 24 22.18 -1.83 -9.44
CA CYS A 24 22.65 -2.75 -8.40
C CYS A 24 24.18 -2.87 -8.39
N GLY A 25 24.81 -2.84 -9.56
CA GLY A 25 26.26 -2.88 -9.71
C GLY A 25 26.98 -1.72 -9.03
N LYS A 26 26.38 -0.54 -8.94
CA LYS A 26 26.94 0.64 -8.25
C LYS A 26 26.78 0.61 -6.74
N ILE A 27 25.94 -0.26 -6.19
CA ILE A 27 25.71 -0.37 -4.74
C ILE A 27 26.80 -1.23 -4.09
N ALA A 28 27.60 -0.61 -3.21
CA ALA A 28 28.79 -1.27 -2.68
C ALA A 28 28.48 -2.53 -1.87
N PHE A 29 27.50 -2.51 -0.96
CA PHE A 29 27.19 -3.67 -0.15
C PHE A 29 26.63 -4.83 -0.98
N TYR A 30 25.83 -4.54 -2.02
CA TYR A 30 25.37 -5.56 -2.97
C TYR A 30 26.57 -6.24 -3.65
N ARG A 31 27.51 -5.47 -4.21
CA ARG A 31 28.74 -6.02 -4.81
C ARG A 31 29.49 -6.93 -3.83
N ARG A 32 29.65 -6.49 -2.57
CA ARG A 32 30.34 -7.27 -1.53
C ARG A 32 29.62 -8.59 -1.24
N GLN A 33 28.30 -8.57 -1.06
CA GLN A 33 27.53 -9.80 -0.82
C GLN A 33 27.64 -10.75 -2.03
N LYS A 34 27.46 -10.25 -3.26
CA LYS A 34 27.63 -11.06 -4.49
C LYS A 34 29.03 -11.67 -4.61
N GLN A 35 30.08 -10.93 -4.28
CA GLN A 35 31.46 -11.45 -4.28
C GLN A 35 31.69 -12.50 -3.18
N GLN A 36 30.97 -12.42 -2.06
CA GLN A 36 31.07 -13.44 -1.01
C GLN A 36 30.33 -14.72 -1.39
N LEU A 37 29.23 -14.65 -2.15
CA LEU A 37 28.51 -15.84 -2.63
C LEU A 37 29.39 -16.79 -3.46
N THR A 38 30.48 -16.30 -4.06
CA THR A 38 31.45 -17.14 -4.77
C THR A 38 32.44 -17.85 -3.85
N LYS A 39 32.46 -17.52 -2.55
CA LYS A 39 33.34 -18.11 -1.53
C LYS A 39 32.48 -18.98 -0.60
N THR A 40 32.78 -20.27 -0.52
CA THR A 40 32.09 -21.28 0.32
C THR A 40 32.28 -21.02 1.82
N THR A 41 31.69 -19.95 2.33
CA THR A 41 31.79 -19.56 3.73
C THR A 41 30.61 -20.15 4.48
N THR A 42 30.87 -21.12 5.34
CA THR A 42 29.82 -21.79 6.12
C THR A 42 29.69 -21.13 7.49
N TYR A 43 28.43 -20.95 7.89
CA TYR A 43 28.06 -20.64 9.27
C TYR A 43 27.69 -21.94 9.98
N GLN A 44 28.05 -22.05 11.25
CA GLN A 44 27.72 -23.20 12.09
C GLN A 44 26.96 -22.74 13.33
N ALA A 45 25.83 -23.37 13.65
CA ALA A 45 25.17 -23.18 14.93
C ALA A 45 25.86 -24.01 16.03
N LEU A 46 26.12 -23.38 17.17
CA LEU A 46 26.76 -24.00 18.32
C LEU A 46 25.70 -24.60 19.23
N LEU A 47 25.37 -25.88 19.04
CA LEU A 47 24.31 -26.56 19.78
C LEU A 47 24.52 -26.56 21.32
N GLY A 48 25.77 -26.42 21.80
CA GLY A 48 26.06 -26.30 23.23
C GLY A 48 25.66 -24.95 23.85
N SER A 49 25.33 -23.96 23.04
CA SER A 49 24.88 -22.61 23.47
C SER A 49 23.36 -22.45 23.42
N VAL A 50 22.62 -23.52 23.12
CA VAL A 50 21.16 -23.47 23.01
C VAL A 50 20.57 -23.17 24.38
N ASP A 51 19.83 -22.07 24.46
CA ASP A 51 19.02 -21.67 25.60
C ASP A 51 17.57 -21.58 25.14
N THR A 52 16.68 -22.32 25.81
CA THR A 52 15.27 -22.39 25.42
C THR A 52 14.43 -21.82 26.54
N GLU A 53 13.79 -20.68 26.25
CA GLU A 53 12.77 -20.09 27.08
C GLU A 53 11.39 -20.59 26.66
N GLN A 54 10.35 -20.09 27.32
CA GLN A 54 8.97 -20.50 27.07
C GLN A 54 8.52 -20.21 25.61
N ASP A 55 9.00 -19.10 25.04
CA ASP A 55 8.50 -18.55 23.76
C ASP A 55 9.58 -18.45 22.68
N SER A 56 10.83 -18.72 23.05
CA SER A 56 11.99 -18.53 22.17
C SER A 56 13.09 -19.56 22.41
N THR A 57 13.82 -19.87 21.35
CA THR A 57 15.06 -20.62 21.39
C THR A 57 16.19 -19.72 20.90
N ARG A 58 17.19 -19.52 21.75
CA ARG A 58 18.39 -18.74 21.46
C ARG A 58 19.58 -19.67 21.29
N PHE A 59 20.47 -19.39 20.34
CA PHE A 59 21.74 -20.10 20.17
C PHE A 59 22.77 -19.25 19.43
N GLN A 60 24.04 -19.53 19.61
CA GLN A 60 25.13 -18.87 18.89
C GLN A 60 25.32 -19.49 17.50
N ILE A 61 25.65 -18.64 16.54
CA ILE A 61 26.10 -19.02 15.19
C ILE A 61 27.49 -18.43 14.98
N ILE A 62 28.44 -19.23 14.50
CA ILE A 62 29.81 -18.78 14.21
C ILE A 62 30.11 -18.95 12.72
N SER A 63 30.71 -17.92 12.12
CA SER A 63 31.29 -18.03 10.77
C SER A 63 32.64 -18.75 10.85
N GLU A 64 32.87 -19.74 9.99
CA GLU A 64 34.17 -20.41 9.92
C GLU A 64 35.31 -19.45 9.56
N ALA A 65 35.03 -18.39 8.79
CA ALA A 65 36.03 -17.44 8.30
C ALA A 65 36.37 -16.35 9.32
N THR A 66 35.37 -15.71 9.95
CA THR A 66 35.62 -14.58 10.86
C THR A 66 35.80 -15.01 12.31
N LYS A 67 35.28 -16.18 12.70
CA LYS A 67 35.23 -16.67 14.09
C LYS A 67 34.54 -15.72 15.09
N ILE A 68 33.74 -14.77 14.60
CA ILE A 68 32.95 -13.85 15.44
C ILE A 68 31.59 -14.51 15.72
N PRO A 69 31.16 -14.62 16.98
CA PRO A 69 29.87 -15.19 17.32
C PRO A 69 28.72 -14.20 17.04
N LEU A 70 27.69 -14.72 16.36
CA LEU A 70 26.37 -14.12 16.25
C LEU A 70 25.42 -14.84 17.20
N VAL A 71 24.33 -14.19 17.58
CA VAL A 71 23.21 -14.77 18.32
C VAL A 71 22.03 -14.88 17.37
N ALA A 72 21.47 -16.09 17.25
CA ALA A 72 20.18 -16.32 16.64
C ALA A 72 19.11 -16.54 17.71
N GLU A 73 17.97 -15.89 17.54
CA GLU A 73 16.80 -16.04 18.39
C GLU A 73 15.62 -16.43 17.50
N VAL A 74 15.03 -17.57 17.81
CA VAL A 74 13.92 -18.16 17.10
C VAL A 74 12.69 -18.11 17.99
N TYR A 75 11.63 -17.48 17.51
CA TYR A 75 10.37 -17.32 18.22
C TYR A 75 9.24 -18.02 17.46
N GLY A 76 8.35 -18.66 18.22
CA GLY A 76 7.03 -19.07 17.77
C GLY A 76 6.03 -18.07 18.32
N ILE A 77 5.29 -17.44 17.42
CA ILE A 77 4.31 -16.41 17.72
C ILE A 77 2.91 -16.98 17.44
N GLU A 78 1.91 -16.46 18.12
CA GLU A 78 0.49 -16.77 17.87
C GLU A 78 0.12 -16.68 16.37
N LYS A 79 -0.94 -17.41 15.99
CA LYS A 79 -1.48 -17.49 14.62
C LYS A 79 -0.49 -18.11 13.60
N ASP A 80 0.31 -19.08 14.02
CA ASP A 80 1.27 -19.81 13.17
C ASP A 80 2.29 -18.87 12.49
N ILE A 81 2.80 -17.91 13.27
CA ILE A 81 3.87 -17.00 12.86
C ILE A 81 5.18 -17.48 13.46
N PHE A 82 6.26 -17.43 12.68
CA PHE A 82 7.61 -17.71 13.15
C PHE A 82 8.45 -16.45 12.99
N ARG A 83 9.32 -16.12 13.96
CA ARG A 83 10.27 -15.01 13.84
C ARG A 83 11.68 -15.49 14.06
N LEU A 84 12.61 -15.08 13.20
CA LEU A 84 14.04 -15.29 13.36
C LEU A 84 14.72 -13.93 13.45
N LYS A 85 15.50 -13.75 14.52
CA LYS A 85 16.46 -12.66 14.65
C LYS A 85 17.87 -13.21 14.59
N ILE A 86 18.77 -12.52 13.89
CA ILE A 86 20.21 -12.76 13.96
C ILE A 86 20.91 -11.41 14.19
N ASN A 87 21.74 -11.35 15.22
CA ASN A 87 22.49 -10.16 15.59
C ASN A 87 23.92 -10.53 16.05
N GLU A 88 24.81 -9.57 16.17
CA GLU A 88 26.10 -9.75 16.83
C GLU A 88 25.87 -10.02 18.33
N GLU A 89 26.64 -10.94 18.91
CA GLU A 89 26.53 -11.21 20.36
C GLU A 89 26.99 -10.02 21.21
N THR A 90 28.10 -9.42 20.82
CA THR A 90 28.72 -8.27 21.46
C THR A 90 29.12 -7.25 20.40
N PRO A 91 28.15 -6.50 19.84
CA PRO A 91 28.46 -5.53 18.80
C PRO A 91 29.28 -4.36 19.38
N LEU A 92 30.11 -3.73 18.55
CA LEU A 92 30.84 -2.51 18.92
C LEU A 92 29.91 -1.35 19.32
N LYS A 93 28.75 -1.27 18.67
CA LYS A 93 27.62 -0.38 18.94
C LYS A 93 26.34 -1.15 18.64
N PRO A 94 25.22 -0.97 19.37
CA PRO A 94 23.95 -1.59 19.02
C PRO A 94 23.63 -1.41 17.52
N ARG A 95 23.12 -2.47 16.88
CA ARG A 95 22.53 -2.39 15.53
C ARG A 95 21.08 -1.96 15.62
N LEU A 96 20.58 -1.28 14.59
CA LEU A 96 19.19 -0.88 14.57
C LEU A 96 18.28 -2.11 14.58
N VAL A 97 17.37 -2.14 15.55
CA VAL A 97 16.24 -3.06 15.62
C VAL A 97 14.99 -2.22 15.38
N CYS A 98 14.25 -2.49 14.31
CA CYS A 98 13.01 -1.78 14.06
C CYS A 98 12.00 -2.13 15.17
N SER A 99 11.41 -1.11 15.80
CA SER A 99 10.46 -1.29 16.90
C SER A 99 9.17 -1.95 16.39
N GLY A 100 9.02 -3.25 16.66
CA GLY A 100 7.77 -4.00 16.61
C GLY A 100 7.56 -4.65 17.97
N ASP A 101 7.12 -3.85 18.94
CA ASP A 101 6.98 -4.25 20.33
C ASP A 101 5.61 -4.89 20.54
N THR A 102 5.52 -6.19 20.27
CA THR A 102 4.43 -7.05 20.74
C THR A 102 5.05 -8.29 21.37
N GLY A 103 5.08 -8.32 22.70
CA GLY A 103 5.31 -9.57 23.43
C GLY A 103 4.07 -10.45 23.38
N SER A 104 4.17 -11.65 22.78
CA SER A 104 3.44 -12.87 23.21
C SER A 104 4.01 -14.15 22.56
N LEU A 105 4.37 -15.13 23.41
CA LEU A 105 3.71 -16.43 23.66
C LEU A 105 3.87 -17.64 22.68
N ILE A 106 4.62 -18.61 23.20
CA ILE A 106 4.78 -20.08 23.12
C ILE A 106 5.00 -20.76 21.75
N LEU A 107 6.23 -21.26 21.61
CA LEU A 107 6.64 -22.37 20.74
C LEU A 107 6.01 -23.69 21.21
N THR A 108 4.77 -23.94 20.80
CA THR A 108 4.28 -25.25 20.33
C THR A 108 2.83 -25.09 19.86
N ASN A 109 2.60 -25.31 18.57
CA ASN A 109 1.26 -25.55 18.07
C ASN A 109 0.73 -26.83 18.72
N ARG A 110 -0.12 -26.71 19.76
CA ARG A 110 -0.79 -27.87 20.38
C ARG A 110 -1.83 -28.55 19.45
N LYS A 111 -1.93 -28.14 18.17
CA LYS A 111 -2.92 -28.61 17.19
C LYS A 111 -2.47 -28.73 15.70
N GLY A 112 -1.19 -28.58 15.30
CA GLY A 112 -0.87 -28.46 13.85
C GLY A 112 0.49 -28.94 13.36
N ASP A 113 0.51 -29.28 12.06
CA ASP A 113 1.52 -30.06 11.31
C ASP A 113 2.88 -29.37 11.05
N LEU A 114 3.11 -28.18 11.59
CA LEU A 114 4.29 -27.35 11.30
C LEU A 114 5.42 -27.57 12.34
N LYS A 115 6.64 -27.89 11.86
CA LYS A 115 7.83 -28.10 12.69
C LYS A 115 8.97 -27.22 12.19
N CYS A 116 9.69 -26.58 13.10
CA CYS A 116 10.94 -25.90 12.81
C CYS A 116 12.11 -26.84 13.12
N HIS A 117 12.97 -27.11 12.15
CA HIS A 117 14.15 -27.97 12.30
C HIS A 117 15.43 -27.16 12.03
N VAL A 118 16.28 -27.04 13.04
CA VAL A 118 17.57 -26.33 12.94
C VAL A 118 18.69 -27.34 12.73
N SER A 119 19.36 -27.26 11.59
CA SER A 119 20.60 -27.99 11.31
C SER A 119 21.81 -27.15 11.73
N ALA A 120 22.79 -27.79 12.35
CA ALA A 120 23.91 -27.09 12.96
C ALA A 120 25.05 -26.78 11.98
N ASN A 121 25.46 -27.74 11.15
CA ASN A 121 26.58 -27.59 10.24
C ASN A 121 26.28 -28.20 8.85
N PRO A 122 26.03 -27.38 7.80
CA PRO A 122 25.91 -25.92 7.88
C PRO A 122 24.66 -25.50 8.67
N PHE A 123 24.69 -24.27 9.21
CA PHE A 123 23.51 -23.65 9.82
C PHE A 123 22.40 -23.53 8.78
N LYS A 124 21.25 -24.14 9.05
CA LYS A 124 20.08 -24.11 8.18
C LYS A 124 18.82 -24.29 9.03
N ILE A 125 17.73 -23.61 8.68
CA ILE A 125 16.43 -23.81 9.33
C ILE A 125 15.43 -24.31 8.31
N ASP A 126 14.70 -25.38 8.61
CA ASP A 126 13.62 -25.91 7.77
C ASP A 126 12.28 -25.78 8.50
N LEU A 127 11.33 -25.07 7.90
CA LEU A 127 9.91 -25.10 8.30
C LEU A 127 9.20 -26.22 7.53
N LEU A 128 8.89 -27.30 8.24
CA LEU A 128 8.29 -28.52 7.72
C LEU A 128 6.78 -28.52 7.97
N SER A 129 5.96 -28.79 6.97
CA SER A 129 4.54 -29.12 7.14
C SER A 129 4.32 -30.57 6.73
N LYS A 130 3.74 -31.42 7.60
CA LYS A 130 3.54 -32.85 7.32
C LYS A 130 4.83 -33.58 6.86
N ASN A 131 5.98 -33.19 7.44
CA ASN A 131 7.34 -33.63 7.10
C ASN A 131 7.87 -33.22 5.72
N GLU A 132 7.20 -32.33 4.99
CA GLU A 132 7.74 -31.71 3.77
C GLU A 132 8.19 -30.27 4.08
N ALA A 133 9.39 -29.88 3.62
CA ALA A 133 9.85 -28.50 3.75
C ALA A 133 8.96 -27.56 2.93
N VAL A 134 8.47 -26.50 3.56
CA VAL A 134 7.70 -25.42 2.93
C VAL A 134 8.62 -24.24 2.67
N ILE A 135 9.42 -23.87 3.68
CA ILE A 135 10.42 -22.82 3.62
C ILE A 135 11.71 -23.37 4.22
N SER A 136 12.82 -23.24 3.52
CA SER A 136 14.16 -23.40 4.10
C SER A 136 14.82 -22.04 4.21
N ILE A 137 15.52 -21.80 5.31
CA ILE A 137 16.32 -20.60 5.56
C ILE A 137 17.79 -21.01 5.52
N ASN A 138 18.60 -20.23 4.81
CA ASN A 138 20.02 -20.48 4.61
C ASN A 138 20.33 -21.83 3.95
N SER A 139 19.45 -22.32 3.05
CA SER A 139 19.66 -23.58 2.31
C SER A 139 20.79 -23.48 1.29
N LEU A 140 21.02 -22.28 0.75
CA LEU A 140 22.08 -22.00 -0.20
C LEU A 140 23.37 -21.51 0.48
N GLY A 141 23.36 -21.35 1.81
CA GLY A 141 24.52 -20.90 2.58
C GLY A 141 24.85 -19.42 2.33
N GLN A 142 23.85 -18.59 2.04
CA GLN A 142 24.02 -17.18 1.69
C GLN A 142 23.80 -16.23 2.88
N LEU A 143 23.66 -16.76 4.10
CA LEU A 143 23.76 -15.96 5.31
C LEU A 143 25.05 -15.12 5.25
N TYR A 144 24.90 -13.82 5.30
CA TYR A 144 25.99 -12.86 5.30
C TYR A 144 25.78 -11.82 6.39
N PHE A 145 26.84 -11.52 7.12
CA PHE A 145 26.77 -10.60 8.24
C PHE A 145 28.11 -9.87 8.37
N GLU A 146 28.17 -8.62 7.92
CA GLU A 146 29.35 -7.76 8.10
C GLU A 146 29.35 -7.23 9.52
N HIS A 147 30.31 -7.64 10.35
CA HIS A 147 30.46 -7.14 11.72
C HIS A 147 30.91 -5.67 11.71
N LEU A 148 30.41 -4.87 12.67
CA LEU A 148 30.86 -3.49 12.81
C LEU A 148 32.38 -3.45 13.10
N GLN A 149 33.08 -2.45 12.55
CA GLN A 149 34.53 -2.32 12.70
C GLN A 149 34.93 -0.94 13.23
N VAL A 150 36.00 -0.90 14.02
CA VAL A 150 36.61 0.38 14.44
C VAL A 150 37.41 0.97 13.28
N PRO A 151 37.24 2.26 12.92
CA PRO A 151 37.99 2.91 11.86
C PRO A 151 39.51 2.77 12.02
N HIS A 152 40.22 2.54 10.90
CA HIS A 152 41.67 2.30 10.89
C HIS A 152 42.50 3.40 11.58
N LYS A 153 42.04 4.66 11.54
CA LYS A 153 42.71 5.80 12.21
C LYS A 153 42.81 5.66 13.74
N GLN A 154 41.94 4.86 14.38
CA GLN A 154 42.00 4.58 15.82
C GLN A 154 42.78 3.29 16.17
N ARG A 155 42.97 2.36 15.21
CA ARG A 155 43.81 1.16 15.44
C ARG A 155 45.30 1.50 15.59
N ALA A 156 45.77 2.55 14.91
CA ALA A 156 47.17 2.99 14.97
C ALA A 156 47.60 3.55 16.34
N THR A 157 46.65 3.95 17.19
CA THR A 157 46.93 4.55 18.52
C THR A 157 46.83 3.57 19.69
N LYS A 158 46.44 2.30 19.45
CA LYS A 158 46.40 1.25 20.49
C LYS A 158 47.24 0.03 20.11
N GLY A 159 48.53 0.07 20.45
CA GLY A 159 49.29 -1.10 20.93
C GLY A 159 49.82 -2.11 19.89
N ASN A 160 51.13 -2.36 20.01
CA ASN A 160 51.93 -3.36 19.30
C ASN A 160 51.42 -4.81 19.41
N GLY A 161 51.55 -5.55 18.30
CA GLY A 161 51.93 -6.96 18.28
C GLY A 161 50.80 -7.99 18.32
N GLN A 162 50.39 -8.47 17.14
CA GLN A 162 50.32 -9.89 16.74
C GLN A 162 49.33 -10.08 15.56
N ASN A 163 49.84 -10.69 14.48
CA ASN A 163 49.17 -11.41 13.40
C ASN A 163 47.70 -11.05 13.08
N THR A 164 47.49 -10.07 12.21
CA THR A 164 46.23 -9.92 11.47
C THR A 164 46.39 -10.61 10.10
N PRO A 165 45.46 -11.49 9.66
CA PRO A 165 45.56 -12.12 8.35
C PRO A 165 45.41 -11.08 7.25
N ALA A 166 46.30 -11.14 6.25
CA ALA A 166 46.37 -10.37 5.01
C ALA A 166 45.39 -9.18 4.91
N ALA A 167 45.87 -7.99 5.28
CA ALA A 167 45.19 -6.74 4.97
C ALA A 167 44.90 -6.70 3.46
N THR A 168 43.61 -6.62 3.10
CA THR A 168 43.18 -6.23 1.75
C THR A 168 43.93 -4.96 1.37
N SER A 169 44.61 -4.98 0.22
CA SER A 169 45.31 -3.81 -0.32
C SER A 169 44.37 -2.61 -0.35
N GLN A 170 44.92 -1.40 -0.20
CA GLN A 170 44.12 -0.17 -0.14
C GLN A 170 43.21 0.00 -1.37
N GLU A 171 43.70 -0.38 -2.57
CA GLU A 171 42.90 -0.43 -3.81
C GLU A 171 41.68 -1.36 -3.70
N ASN A 172 41.84 -2.55 -3.10
CA ASN A 172 40.72 -3.47 -2.90
C ASN A 172 39.69 -2.94 -1.88
N GLN A 173 40.10 -2.11 -0.92
CA GLN A 173 39.16 -1.53 0.04
C GLN A 173 38.28 -0.45 -0.58
N GLU A 174 38.85 0.36 -1.49
CA GLU A 174 38.12 1.40 -2.22
C GLU A 174 37.12 0.79 -3.21
N ASP A 175 37.50 -0.23 -3.98
CA ASP A 175 36.62 -0.89 -4.96
C ASP A 175 35.39 -1.55 -4.28
N LEU A 176 35.61 -2.17 -3.11
CA LEU A 176 34.56 -2.78 -2.30
C LEU A 176 33.72 -1.77 -1.50
N GLY A 177 34.09 -0.49 -1.49
CA GLY A 177 33.39 0.56 -0.78
C GLY A 177 33.20 0.28 0.71
N LEU A 178 34.24 -0.25 1.38
CA LEU A 178 34.15 -0.70 2.78
C LEU A 178 33.95 0.45 3.77
N TRP A 179 34.69 1.54 3.58
CA TRP A 179 34.68 2.70 4.48
C TRP A 179 34.15 3.96 3.81
N GLU A 180 34.40 4.10 2.51
CA GLU A 180 33.94 5.21 1.70
C GLU A 180 33.34 4.66 0.41
N GLU A 181 32.21 5.20 -0.01
CA GLU A 181 31.58 4.87 -1.29
C GLU A 181 31.35 6.15 -2.08
N LYS A 182 31.83 6.19 -3.32
CA LYS A 182 31.68 7.34 -4.21
C LYS A 182 30.52 7.11 -5.18
N PHE A 183 29.66 8.10 -5.35
CA PHE A 183 28.60 8.10 -6.35
C PHE A 183 28.47 9.49 -6.97
N GLY A 184 28.85 9.61 -8.24
CA GLY A 184 29.00 10.92 -8.89
C GLY A 184 29.97 11.81 -8.10
N LYS A 185 29.49 12.97 -7.67
CA LYS A 185 30.24 13.92 -6.83
C LYS A 185 30.14 13.65 -5.32
N PHE A 186 29.30 12.72 -4.91
CA PHE A 186 29.01 12.44 -3.51
C PHE A 186 29.96 11.38 -2.95
N VAL A 187 30.41 11.59 -1.72
CA VAL A 187 31.23 10.63 -0.97
C VAL A 187 30.48 10.26 0.30
N ASP A 188 30.04 9.01 0.37
CA ASP A 188 29.43 8.42 1.57
C ASP A 188 30.53 7.83 2.46
N VAL A 189 30.77 8.45 3.61
CA VAL A 189 31.68 7.93 4.65
C VAL A 189 30.88 7.10 5.64
N LYS A 190 31.21 5.83 5.78
CA LYS A 190 30.55 4.88 6.68
C LYS A 190 31.25 4.93 8.04
N ALA A 191 30.65 5.61 9.02
CA ALA A 191 31.27 5.82 10.33
C ALA A 191 31.66 4.50 11.04
N ASN A 192 30.89 3.44 10.81
CA ASN A 192 31.08 2.11 11.41
C ASN A 192 31.61 1.05 10.43
N GLY A 193 32.06 1.49 9.25
CA GLY A 193 32.51 0.60 8.17
C GLY A 193 31.37 -0.22 7.55
N PRO A 194 31.67 -1.40 6.99
CA PRO A 194 30.67 -2.25 6.37
C PRO A 194 29.74 -2.89 7.41
N SER A 195 28.42 -2.86 7.16
CA SER A 195 27.40 -3.29 8.12
C SER A 195 26.30 -4.16 7.52
N SER A 196 26.43 -4.60 6.27
CA SER A 196 25.31 -5.27 5.59
C SER A 196 25.02 -6.65 6.14
N VAL A 197 23.75 -7.03 6.02
CA VAL A 197 23.22 -8.33 6.40
C VAL A 197 22.50 -8.95 5.21
N GLY A 198 22.55 -10.28 5.09
CA GLY A 198 21.88 -10.99 4.01
C GLY A 198 21.48 -12.40 4.40
N LEU A 199 20.40 -12.90 3.79
CA LEU A 199 19.86 -14.23 4.07
C LEU A 199 19.03 -14.78 2.90
N ASP A 200 19.27 -16.04 2.54
CA ASP A 200 18.46 -16.75 1.55
C ASP A 200 17.31 -17.55 2.17
N PHE A 201 16.23 -17.65 1.38
CA PHE A 201 15.06 -18.46 1.64
C PHE A 201 14.73 -19.29 0.41
N SER A 202 14.62 -20.60 0.56
CA SER A 202 14.07 -21.47 -0.48
C SER A 202 12.60 -21.76 -0.23
N LEU A 203 11.75 -21.35 -1.15
CA LEU A 203 10.30 -21.55 -1.13
C LEU A 203 9.96 -22.81 -1.95
N HIS A 204 9.67 -23.91 -1.27
CA HIS A 204 9.50 -25.22 -1.89
C HIS A 204 8.10 -25.40 -2.51
N GLY A 205 8.06 -25.63 -3.81
CA GLY A 205 6.85 -25.78 -4.60
C GLY A 205 6.17 -24.47 -4.98
N PHE A 206 6.82 -23.33 -4.80
CA PHE A 206 6.27 -22.00 -5.12
C PHE A 206 6.95 -21.41 -6.36
N GLU A 207 6.15 -20.94 -7.31
CA GLU A 207 6.62 -20.24 -8.53
C GLU A 207 6.03 -18.82 -8.65
N HIS A 208 4.94 -18.53 -7.94
CA HIS A 208 4.25 -17.24 -8.00
C HIS A 208 4.51 -16.45 -6.72
N LEU A 209 5.27 -15.37 -6.86
CA LEU A 209 5.64 -14.47 -5.77
C LEU A 209 5.08 -13.08 -6.05
N TYR A 210 4.70 -12.36 -4.98
CA TYR A 210 4.09 -11.04 -5.03
C TYR A 210 4.59 -10.17 -3.88
N GLY A 211 4.28 -8.88 -3.91
CA GLY A 211 4.58 -7.95 -2.82
C GLY A 211 5.81 -7.11 -3.09
N ILE A 212 6.56 -6.80 -2.03
CA ILE A 212 7.71 -5.89 -2.03
C ILE A 212 7.51 -4.56 -2.78
N PRO A 213 6.36 -3.86 -2.68
CA PRO A 213 6.19 -2.56 -3.32
C PRO A 213 7.22 -1.55 -2.77
N GLN A 214 7.57 -0.49 -3.49
CA GLN A 214 6.91 0.01 -4.68
C GLN A 214 7.80 -0.07 -5.93
N HIS A 215 7.30 -0.77 -6.95
CA HIS A 215 7.91 -0.88 -8.28
C HIS A 215 6.84 -0.66 -9.33
N ALA A 216 7.20 -0.02 -10.43
CA ALA A 216 6.32 0.12 -11.60
C ALA A 216 6.43 -1.13 -12.48
N GLU A 217 6.07 -2.30 -11.94
CA GLU A 217 6.23 -3.60 -12.59
C GLU A 217 4.99 -4.50 -12.39
N SER A 218 4.94 -5.62 -13.11
CA SER A 218 3.93 -6.67 -12.98
C SER A 218 3.69 -7.10 -11.52
N HIS A 219 2.46 -7.46 -11.23
CA HIS A 219 2.02 -7.91 -9.91
C HIS A 219 2.77 -9.16 -9.46
N GLN A 220 2.90 -10.14 -10.36
CA GLN A 220 3.77 -11.29 -10.15
C GLN A 220 5.22 -10.87 -10.34
N LEU A 221 6.04 -11.06 -9.30
CA LEU A 221 7.46 -10.72 -9.32
C LEU A 221 8.22 -11.55 -10.36
N LYS A 222 9.14 -10.90 -11.06
CA LYS A 222 9.99 -11.53 -12.08
C LYS A 222 11.25 -12.12 -11.47
N ASN A 223 11.83 -13.06 -12.21
CA ASN A 223 13.15 -13.57 -11.91
C ASN A 223 14.21 -12.46 -12.09
N THR A 224 15.26 -12.48 -11.26
CA THR A 224 16.34 -11.49 -11.25
C THR A 224 17.67 -12.05 -11.74
N ARG A 225 17.76 -13.31 -12.21
CA ARG A 225 19.01 -13.88 -12.75
C ARG A 225 19.61 -13.07 -13.89
N ASP A 226 18.74 -12.56 -14.78
CA ASP A 226 19.14 -11.91 -16.03
C ASP A 226 19.12 -10.37 -15.94
N GLY A 227 19.04 -9.79 -14.75
CA GLY A 227 18.98 -8.34 -14.59
C GLY A 227 19.17 -7.87 -13.16
N ASP A 228 18.69 -6.66 -12.87
CA ASP A 228 18.77 -6.10 -11.53
C ASP A 228 17.89 -6.87 -10.52
N ALA A 229 18.33 -6.82 -9.27
CA ALA A 229 17.52 -7.19 -8.10
C ALA A 229 16.42 -6.14 -7.89
N TYR A 230 15.34 -6.52 -7.21
CA TYR A 230 14.35 -5.54 -6.75
C TYR A 230 14.97 -4.68 -5.66
N ARG A 231 14.89 -3.35 -5.80
CA ARG A 231 15.47 -2.40 -4.85
C ARG A 231 14.36 -1.75 -4.01
N LEU A 232 14.53 -1.75 -2.69
CA LEU A 232 13.67 -1.11 -1.71
C LEU A 232 14.46 0.02 -1.04
N TYR A 233 14.36 1.20 -1.64
CA TYR A 233 14.94 2.44 -1.16
C TYR A 233 14.01 3.56 -1.63
N ASN A 234 13.46 4.31 -0.69
CA ASN A 234 12.45 5.33 -0.97
C ASN A 234 13.10 6.51 -1.71
N LEU A 235 12.78 6.70 -2.98
CA LEU A 235 13.40 7.66 -3.87
C LEU A 235 12.36 8.48 -4.62
N ASP A 236 12.70 9.75 -4.83
CA ASP A 236 11.93 10.65 -5.67
C ASP A 236 12.31 10.42 -7.14
N VAL A 237 11.54 9.57 -7.83
CA VAL A 237 11.79 9.20 -9.22
C VAL A 237 10.75 9.84 -10.13
N TYR A 238 10.88 11.14 -10.38
CA TYR A 238 10.01 11.91 -11.26
C TYR A 238 9.81 11.25 -12.63
N GLY A 239 8.59 10.83 -12.98
CA GLY A 239 8.32 10.19 -14.27
C GLY A 239 8.93 8.80 -14.44
N TYR A 240 9.04 8.05 -13.34
CA TYR A 240 9.59 6.69 -13.25
C TYR A 240 9.26 5.81 -14.45
N GLN A 241 10.20 4.97 -14.88
CA GLN A 241 9.97 4.05 -15.99
C GLN A 241 9.08 2.86 -15.58
N VAL A 242 8.20 2.43 -16.48
CA VAL A 242 7.42 1.19 -16.34
C VAL A 242 8.24 -0.05 -16.71
N HIS A 243 7.90 -1.18 -16.11
CA HIS A 243 8.63 -2.45 -16.18
C HIS A 243 10.08 -2.34 -15.69
N ASP A 244 10.27 -1.60 -14.59
CA ASP A 244 11.57 -1.40 -13.93
C ASP A 244 11.53 -1.91 -12.48
N LYS A 245 12.63 -2.50 -12.03
CA LYS A 245 12.81 -3.07 -10.68
C LYS A 245 13.41 -2.06 -9.70
N MET A 246 13.72 -0.85 -10.18
CA MET A 246 14.13 0.27 -9.36
C MET A 246 13.00 0.65 -8.38
N GLY A 247 13.35 0.76 -7.10
CA GLY A 247 12.44 1.29 -6.08
C GLY A 247 12.09 2.74 -6.36
N ILE A 248 10.83 3.10 -6.10
CA ILE A 248 10.35 4.48 -6.19
C ILE A 248 10.05 5.00 -4.79
N TYR A 249 8.87 5.53 -4.49
CA TYR A 249 8.66 6.38 -3.32
C TYR A 249 8.52 5.65 -1.99
N GLY A 250 8.03 4.41 -1.99
CA GLY A 250 7.77 3.64 -0.77
C GLY A 250 8.30 2.21 -0.82
N SER A 251 8.45 1.60 0.36
CA SER A 251 9.05 0.28 0.54
C SER A 251 8.29 -0.53 1.58
N VAL A 252 7.68 -1.65 1.22
CA VAL A 252 7.13 -2.63 2.18
C VAL A 252 7.90 -3.94 2.00
N PRO A 253 8.87 -4.29 2.86
CA PRO A 253 9.73 -5.47 2.69
C PRO A 253 9.00 -6.77 3.07
N TYR A 254 7.87 -7.02 2.41
CA TYR A 254 6.97 -8.12 2.63
C TYR A 254 6.67 -8.83 1.30
N LEU A 255 7.12 -10.07 1.21
CA LEU A 255 6.95 -10.94 0.05
C LEU A 255 5.92 -12.02 0.36
N LEU A 256 5.03 -12.27 -0.59
CA LEU A 256 4.06 -13.34 -0.60
C LEU A 256 4.50 -14.41 -1.60
N ALA A 257 4.27 -15.67 -1.26
CA ALA A 257 4.43 -16.78 -2.19
C ALA A 257 3.17 -17.64 -2.19
N HIS A 258 2.63 -17.89 -3.38
CA HIS A 258 1.35 -18.57 -3.57
C HIS A 258 1.50 -19.80 -4.45
N LYS A 259 0.73 -20.84 -4.10
CA LYS A 259 0.48 -22.04 -4.90
C LYS A 259 -0.88 -22.60 -4.51
N GLN A 260 -1.41 -23.50 -5.33
CA GLN A 260 -2.65 -24.22 -4.99
C GLN A 260 -2.57 -24.84 -3.59
N GLY A 261 -3.60 -24.59 -2.77
CA GLY A 261 -3.71 -25.05 -1.40
C GLY A 261 -2.74 -24.44 -0.37
N ARG A 262 -1.87 -23.48 -0.74
CA ARG A 262 -1.02 -22.79 0.25
C ARG A 262 -0.51 -21.41 -0.17
N THR A 263 -0.63 -20.46 0.74
CA THR A 263 0.05 -19.17 0.73
C THR A 263 1.00 -19.07 1.92
N VAL A 264 2.17 -18.49 1.71
CA VAL A 264 3.11 -18.12 2.79
C VAL A 264 3.62 -16.70 2.57
N GLY A 265 4.18 -16.10 3.61
CA GLY A 265 4.78 -14.78 3.56
C GLY A 265 6.14 -14.69 4.25
N ILE A 266 7.02 -13.84 3.73
CA ILE A 266 8.30 -13.46 4.34
C ILE A 266 8.23 -11.95 4.57
N PHE A 267 8.18 -11.52 5.82
CA PHE A 267 8.28 -10.10 6.18
C PHE A 267 9.68 -9.83 6.77
N TRP A 268 10.52 -9.19 5.97
CA TRP A 268 11.88 -8.80 6.31
C TRP A 268 11.89 -7.43 6.97
N LEU A 269 11.89 -7.38 8.30
CA LEU A 269 11.78 -6.15 9.07
C LEU A 269 13.12 -5.41 9.13
N ASN A 270 13.47 -4.71 8.05
CA ASN A 270 14.66 -3.88 7.94
C ASN A 270 14.34 -2.55 7.22
N ALA A 271 14.76 -1.42 7.82
CA ALA A 271 14.47 -0.07 7.33
C ALA A 271 15.60 0.54 6.47
N SER A 272 16.74 -0.15 6.34
CA SER A 272 17.82 0.28 5.47
C SER A 272 17.55 -0.07 4.01
N GLU A 273 18.37 0.46 3.10
CA GLU A 273 18.35 0.07 1.69
C GLU A 273 18.42 -1.45 1.57
N THR A 274 17.45 -2.03 0.85
CA THR A 274 17.32 -3.49 0.73
C THR A 274 17.22 -3.91 -0.73
N LEU A 275 17.95 -4.95 -1.12
CA LEU A 275 17.84 -5.60 -2.43
C LEU A 275 17.31 -7.02 -2.27
N VAL A 276 16.48 -7.45 -3.22
CA VAL A 276 15.86 -8.78 -3.23
C VAL A 276 16.12 -9.44 -4.57
N GLU A 277 16.89 -10.52 -4.55
CA GLU A 277 17.04 -11.41 -5.70
C GLU A 277 16.02 -12.54 -5.65
N ILE A 278 15.44 -12.88 -6.79
CA ILE A 278 14.43 -13.92 -6.95
C ILE A 278 14.88 -14.85 -8.06
N ASN A 279 15.11 -16.11 -7.72
CA ASN A 279 15.63 -17.14 -8.60
C ASN A 279 14.69 -18.34 -8.60
N THR A 280 13.76 -18.38 -9.55
CA THR A 280 12.86 -19.53 -9.72
C THR A 280 13.54 -20.62 -10.56
N GLU A 281 13.66 -21.81 -9.99
CA GLU A 281 14.05 -23.04 -10.68
C GLU A 281 12.79 -23.76 -11.16
N PRO A 282 12.57 -23.85 -12.48
CA PRO A 282 11.40 -24.53 -13.02
C PRO A 282 11.45 -26.01 -12.68
N ALA A 283 10.28 -26.62 -12.48
CA ALA A 283 10.18 -28.07 -12.32
C ALA A 283 10.72 -28.78 -13.57
N VAL A 284 11.75 -29.61 -13.44
CA VAL A 284 12.28 -30.38 -14.58
C VAL A 284 11.31 -31.53 -14.89
N GLU A 285 10.93 -31.59 -16.16
CA GLU A 285 9.90 -32.44 -16.76
C GLU A 285 10.03 -33.94 -16.43
N TYR A 286 8.87 -34.58 -16.31
CA TYR A 286 8.64 -35.94 -15.86
C TYR A 286 9.52 -36.98 -16.57
N THR A 287 10.26 -37.78 -15.80
CA THR A 287 10.77 -39.05 -16.33
C THR A 287 9.61 -40.04 -16.40
N LEU A 288 9.17 -40.39 -17.60
CA LEU A 288 8.25 -41.51 -17.84
C LEU A 288 8.86 -42.78 -17.22
N THR A 289 8.39 -43.16 -16.04
CA THR A 289 8.60 -44.52 -15.55
C THR A 289 7.62 -45.43 -16.29
N GLN A 290 7.99 -46.71 -16.49
CA GLN A 290 7.17 -47.70 -17.20
C GLN A 290 5.84 -48.07 -16.50
N MET A 291 5.33 -47.23 -15.60
CA MET A 291 4.09 -47.44 -14.85
C MET A 291 3.09 -46.29 -15.08
N GLY A 292 2.82 -45.96 -16.35
CA GLY A 292 1.69 -45.11 -16.76
C GLY A 292 1.66 -43.66 -16.21
N PRO A 293 0.77 -42.81 -16.75
CA PRO A 293 0.74 -41.38 -16.41
C PRO A 293 0.23 -41.09 -14.98
N ALA A 294 -0.44 -42.04 -14.31
CA ALA A 294 -1.05 -41.83 -12.99
C ALA A 294 -0.09 -41.99 -11.79
N ALA A 295 1.16 -42.45 -12.00
CA ALA A 295 2.13 -42.72 -10.92
C ALA A 295 3.41 -41.88 -10.99
N ALA A 296 3.52 -40.96 -11.95
CA ALA A 296 4.70 -40.08 -12.08
C ALA A 296 4.68 -38.99 -11.00
N LYS A 297 5.43 -39.19 -9.91
CA LYS A 297 5.76 -38.10 -8.97
C LYS A 297 6.91 -37.27 -9.58
N PRO A 298 6.78 -35.93 -9.68
CA PRO A 298 7.88 -35.10 -10.16
C PRO A 298 9.11 -35.31 -9.28
N LYS A 299 10.26 -35.62 -9.89
CA LYS A 299 11.52 -35.92 -9.18
C LYS A 299 12.13 -34.67 -8.55
N VAL A 300 11.81 -33.49 -9.10
CA VAL A 300 12.21 -32.17 -8.60
C VAL A 300 10.95 -31.31 -8.62
N ARG A 301 10.49 -30.87 -7.45
CA ARG A 301 9.41 -29.87 -7.34
C ARG A 301 10.02 -28.50 -7.63
N CYS A 302 9.23 -27.61 -8.24
CA CYS A 302 9.63 -26.23 -8.44
C CYS A 302 10.09 -25.60 -7.12
N ARG A 303 11.05 -24.69 -7.20
CA ARG A 303 11.61 -24.00 -6.03
C ARG A 303 11.93 -22.58 -6.43
N THR A 304 11.51 -21.61 -5.63
CA THR A 304 11.97 -20.24 -5.78
C THR A 304 12.90 -19.88 -4.63
N ASP A 305 14.13 -19.52 -4.96
CA ASP A 305 15.11 -19.02 -4.00
C ASP A 305 15.03 -17.50 -3.97
N VAL A 306 14.89 -16.93 -2.78
CA VAL A 306 14.82 -15.49 -2.54
C VAL A 306 15.97 -15.09 -1.64
N HIS A 307 16.78 -14.12 -2.06
CA HIS A 307 17.93 -13.64 -1.29
C HIS A 307 17.73 -12.16 -0.94
N TRP A 308 17.63 -11.88 0.35
CA TRP A 308 17.47 -10.53 0.90
C TRP A 308 18.82 -9.98 1.32
N MET A 309 19.11 -8.73 0.99
CA MET A 309 20.36 -8.05 1.34
C MET A 309 20.03 -6.64 1.79
N SER A 310 20.35 -6.29 3.04
CA SER A 310 20.13 -4.95 3.59
C SER A 310 21.45 -4.31 3.98
N GLU A 311 21.57 -2.99 3.80
CA GLU A 311 22.82 -2.26 4.06
C GLU A 311 23.24 -2.24 5.54
N SER A 312 22.28 -2.22 6.47
CA SER A 312 22.55 -2.13 7.90
C SER A 312 21.43 -2.79 8.72
N GLY A 313 21.44 -2.60 10.04
CA GLY A 313 20.51 -3.21 10.97
C GLY A 313 20.82 -4.67 11.26
N ILE A 314 19.82 -5.37 11.80
CA ILE A 314 19.87 -6.81 12.08
C ILE A 314 19.11 -7.60 11.01
N ILE A 315 19.30 -8.92 11.01
CA ILE A 315 18.36 -9.83 10.37
C ILE A 315 17.19 -9.99 11.32
N ASP A 316 16.00 -9.52 10.93
CA ASP A 316 14.75 -9.72 11.66
C ASP A 316 13.67 -10.08 10.66
N VAL A 317 13.24 -11.34 10.67
CA VAL A 317 12.31 -11.86 9.67
C VAL A 317 11.16 -12.58 10.34
N PHE A 318 9.95 -12.28 9.88
CA PHE A 318 8.74 -13.03 10.21
C PHE A 318 8.36 -13.92 9.03
N LEU A 319 8.09 -15.19 9.32
CA LEU A 319 7.56 -16.17 8.38
C LEU A 319 6.09 -16.40 8.70
N LEU A 320 5.23 -16.05 7.77
CA LEU A 320 3.78 -16.14 7.85
C LEU A 320 3.36 -17.42 7.15
N THR A 321 2.88 -18.43 7.87
CA THR A 321 2.79 -19.79 7.33
C THR A 321 1.43 -20.16 6.73
N GLY A 322 0.48 -19.22 6.71
CA GLY A 322 -0.85 -19.38 6.12
C GLY A 322 -1.75 -20.37 6.88
N PRO A 323 -2.49 -21.27 6.20
CA PRO A 323 -2.28 -21.70 4.81
C PRO A 323 -3.02 -20.90 3.73
N THR A 324 -4.04 -20.11 4.05
CA THR A 324 -4.80 -19.36 3.03
C THR A 324 -4.28 -17.93 2.85
N PRO A 325 -4.59 -17.23 1.74
CA PRO A 325 -4.27 -15.81 1.59
C PRO A 325 -4.80 -14.97 2.76
N ALA A 326 -6.04 -15.23 3.19
CA ALA A 326 -6.66 -14.52 4.30
C ALA A 326 -5.94 -14.75 5.65
N ASP A 327 -5.41 -15.95 5.88
CA ASP A 327 -4.62 -16.23 7.09
C ASP A 327 -3.31 -15.44 7.07
N VAL A 328 -2.62 -15.43 5.93
CA VAL A 328 -1.36 -14.68 5.75
C VAL A 328 -1.57 -13.17 5.93
N PHE A 329 -2.66 -12.60 5.41
CA PHE A 329 -2.98 -11.18 5.64
C PHE A 329 -3.26 -10.87 7.11
N LYS A 330 -4.00 -11.75 7.81
CA LYS A 330 -4.23 -11.63 9.25
C LYS A 330 -2.94 -11.76 10.06
N GLN A 331 -2.06 -12.66 9.67
CA GLN A 331 -0.73 -12.84 10.28
C GLN A 331 0.11 -11.58 10.11
N TYR A 332 0.15 -10.99 8.92
CA TYR A 332 0.88 -9.75 8.65
C TYR A 332 0.33 -8.57 9.47
N SER A 333 -0.99 -8.36 9.42
CA SER A 333 -1.64 -7.27 10.16
C SER A 333 -1.60 -7.44 11.68
N TYR A 334 -1.43 -8.66 12.20
CA TYR A 334 -1.20 -8.88 13.62
C TYR A 334 0.12 -8.24 14.08
N ILE A 335 1.12 -8.19 13.17
CA ILE A 335 2.43 -7.59 13.41
C ILE A 335 2.39 -6.08 13.14
N THR A 336 1.78 -5.65 12.03
CA THR A 336 1.94 -4.26 11.53
C THR A 336 0.71 -3.36 11.77
N GLY A 337 -0.42 -3.95 12.16
CA GLY A 337 -1.72 -3.30 12.27
C GLY A 337 -2.58 -3.41 11.01
N THR A 338 -3.83 -2.97 11.10
CA THR A 338 -4.79 -2.97 9.99
C THR A 338 -4.92 -1.58 9.37
N GLN A 339 -5.52 -1.51 8.18
CA GLN A 339 -5.91 -0.24 7.57
C GLN A 339 -6.82 0.54 8.52
N ALA A 340 -6.52 1.82 8.76
CA ALA A 340 -7.42 2.68 9.51
C ALA A 340 -8.73 2.87 8.75
N MET A 341 -9.87 2.94 9.47
CA MET A 341 -11.14 3.30 8.84
C MET A 341 -11.04 4.70 8.23
N PRO A 342 -11.16 4.85 6.90
CA PRO A 342 -11.10 6.15 6.28
C PRO A 342 -12.34 6.98 6.65
N PRO A 343 -12.25 8.31 6.72
CA PRO A 343 -13.45 9.13 6.65
C PRO A 343 -14.11 8.94 5.27
N LEU A 344 -15.44 8.83 5.23
CA LEU A 344 -16.20 8.48 4.01
C LEU A 344 -15.90 9.43 2.84
N PHE A 345 -15.72 10.72 3.12
CA PHE A 345 -15.41 11.71 2.08
C PHE A 345 -14.13 11.36 1.31
N SER A 346 -13.15 10.71 1.95
CA SER A 346 -11.88 10.37 1.31
C SER A 346 -11.98 9.18 0.35
N LEU A 347 -13.15 8.54 0.32
CA LEU A 347 -13.49 7.56 -0.71
C LEU A 347 -14.22 8.21 -1.88
N GLY A 348 -14.62 9.49 -1.80
CA GLY A 348 -15.20 10.23 -2.91
C GLY A 348 -14.18 10.55 -4.01
N TYR A 349 -14.53 11.45 -4.92
CA TYR A 349 -13.59 11.96 -5.91
C TYR A 349 -12.81 13.17 -5.37
N HIS A 350 -11.51 13.17 -5.62
CA HIS A 350 -10.56 14.20 -5.23
C HIS A 350 -10.08 14.96 -6.48
N GLN A 351 -10.28 16.28 -6.50
CA GLN A 351 -9.77 17.14 -7.56
C GLN A 351 -8.50 17.88 -7.10
N CYS A 352 -7.42 17.72 -7.86
CA CYS A 352 -6.12 18.33 -7.62
C CYS A 352 -5.46 18.78 -8.93
N ARG A 353 -4.51 19.71 -8.83
CA ARG A 353 -3.44 19.99 -9.79
C ARG A 353 -2.37 20.83 -9.10
N TRP A 354 -1.18 20.87 -9.67
CA TRP A 354 -0.17 21.89 -9.40
C TRP A 354 -0.39 23.06 -10.39
N ASN A 355 -0.79 24.26 -9.98
CA ASN A 355 -1.62 24.53 -8.79
C ASN A 355 -3.00 25.05 -9.20
N TYR A 356 -3.91 25.16 -8.23
CA TYR A 356 -4.99 26.15 -8.32
C TYR A 356 -4.45 27.51 -7.90
N GLU A 357 -4.61 28.53 -8.75
CA GLU A 357 -3.82 29.75 -8.66
C GLU A 357 -4.11 30.57 -7.39
N ASP A 358 -5.39 30.64 -6.99
CA ASP A 358 -5.88 31.45 -5.88
C ASP A 358 -7.26 30.98 -5.39
N GLU A 359 -7.84 31.71 -4.41
CA GLU A 359 -9.20 31.46 -3.91
C GLU A 359 -10.29 31.55 -4.98
N GLN A 360 -10.09 32.39 -6.00
CA GLN A 360 -11.07 32.62 -7.05
C GLN A 360 -11.06 31.47 -8.06
N ASP A 361 -9.89 30.91 -8.35
CA ASP A 361 -9.73 29.68 -9.14
C ASP A 361 -10.36 28.48 -8.42
N VAL A 362 -10.08 28.30 -7.12
CA VAL A 362 -10.74 27.27 -6.31
C VAL A 362 -12.25 27.40 -6.36
N LYS A 363 -12.78 28.62 -6.21
CA LYS A 363 -14.21 28.89 -6.30
C LYS A 363 -14.78 28.60 -7.69
N ALA A 364 -14.04 28.92 -8.76
CA ALA A 364 -14.46 28.67 -10.13
C ALA A 364 -14.52 27.17 -10.43
N VAL A 365 -13.53 26.40 -9.98
CA VAL A 365 -13.50 24.94 -10.14
C VAL A 365 -14.61 24.28 -9.32
N ASP A 366 -14.78 24.67 -8.06
CA ASP A 366 -15.89 24.19 -7.21
C ASP A 366 -17.27 24.46 -7.84
N ALA A 367 -17.45 25.63 -8.48
CA ALA A 367 -18.67 25.94 -9.23
C ALA A 367 -18.80 25.13 -10.52
N GLY A 368 -17.70 24.86 -11.23
CA GLY A 368 -17.68 24.06 -12.45
C GLY A 368 -18.17 22.62 -12.22
N PHE A 369 -17.83 22.01 -11.08
CA PHE A 369 -18.38 20.70 -10.71
C PHE A 369 -19.91 20.72 -10.54
N ASP A 370 -20.44 21.76 -9.91
CA ASP A 370 -21.89 21.89 -9.72
C ASP A 370 -22.61 22.19 -11.05
N GLU A 371 -22.04 23.07 -11.88
CA GLU A 371 -22.58 23.43 -13.20
C GLU A 371 -22.68 22.22 -14.11
N HIS A 372 -21.69 21.34 -14.09
CA HIS A 372 -21.62 20.16 -14.95
C HIS A 372 -22.21 18.89 -14.30
N ASP A 373 -22.86 18.98 -13.13
CA ASP A 373 -23.42 17.85 -12.37
C ASP A 373 -22.41 16.70 -12.12
N ILE A 374 -21.17 17.06 -11.78
CA ILE A 374 -20.09 16.13 -11.46
C ILE A 374 -19.86 16.17 -9.95
N PRO A 375 -20.05 15.06 -9.21
CA PRO A 375 -19.84 15.05 -7.78
C PRO A 375 -18.34 14.99 -7.44
N TYR A 376 -17.93 15.71 -6.41
CA TYR A 376 -16.58 15.63 -5.84
C TYR A 376 -16.59 16.01 -4.36
N ASP A 377 -15.64 15.49 -3.60
CA ASP A 377 -15.57 15.70 -2.15
C ASP A 377 -14.44 16.62 -1.73
N VAL A 378 -13.31 16.60 -2.44
CA VAL A 378 -12.09 17.25 -1.94
C VAL A 378 -11.43 18.10 -3.00
N MET A 379 -11.23 19.38 -2.68
CA MET A 379 -10.34 20.27 -3.40
C MET A 379 -8.93 20.18 -2.80
N TRP A 380 -7.89 20.20 -3.62
CA TRP A 380 -6.51 20.11 -3.18
C TRP A 380 -5.72 21.35 -3.54
N LEU A 381 -4.80 21.75 -2.67
CA LEU A 381 -3.83 22.82 -2.92
C LEU A 381 -2.41 22.26 -2.78
N ASP A 382 -1.68 22.32 -3.89
CA ASP A 382 -0.26 22.03 -3.99
C ASP A 382 0.59 23.20 -3.45
N ILE A 383 1.91 23.13 -3.58
CA ILE A 383 2.89 23.96 -2.85
C ILE A 383 2.72 25.48 -3.06
N GLU A 384 2.09 25.91 -4.14
CA GLU A 384 1.90 27.32 -4.49
C GLU A 384 0.89 28.07 -3.59
N HIS A 385 0.16 27.36 -2.71
CA HIS A 385 -0.71 27.99 -1.73
C HIS A 385 0.04 28.62 -0.54
N THR A 386 1.30 28.25 -0.36
CA THR A 386 2.13 28.69 0.77
C THR A 386 2.83 30.02 0.48
N GLU A 387 3.24 30.75 1.52
CA GLU A 387 4.10 31.93 1.38
C GLU A 387 5.54 31.48 1.12
N ASP A 388 6.01 31.54 -0.14
CA ASP A 388 7.40 31.21 -0.53
C ASP A 388 7.85 29.81 -0.06
N LYS A 389 6.94 28.82 -0.16
CA LYS A 389 7.15 27.41 0.21
C LYS A 389 7.44 27.21 1.70
N LYS A 390 6.93 28.12 2.53
CA LYS A 390 6.89 27.95 3.99
C LYS A 390 5.60 27.21 4.37
N TYR A 391 5.70 25.94 4.75
CA TYR A 391 4.53 25.19 5.23
C TYR A 391 3.88 25.84 6.45
N PHE A 392 2.63 25.49 6.76
CA PHE A 392 1.83 26.15 7.80
C PHE A 392 1.57 27.65 7.57
N THR A 393 1.78 28.15 6.34
CA THR A 393 1.47 29.52 5.93
C THR A 393 0.57 29.54 4.69
N TRP A 394 0.06 30.72 4.35
CA TRP A 394 -0.75 30.96 3.15
C TRP A 394 -0.18 32.14 2.39
N ASP A 395 -0.08 32.04 1.07
CA ASP A 395 0.26 33.20 0.22
C ASP A 395 -0.82 34.27 0.40
N LYS A 396 -0.42 35.42 0.95
CA LYS A 396 -1.37 36.47 1.35
C LYS A 396 -2.04 37.18 0.16
N LYS A 397 -1.52 37.02 -1.06
CA LYS A 397 -2.12 37.57 -2.28
C LYS A 397 -3.10 36.59 -2.91
N ARG A 398 -2.70 35.32 -3.05
CA ARG A 398 -3.49 34.23 -3.66
C ARG A 398 -4.58 33.71 -2.71
N PHE A 399 -4.26 33.60 -1.42
CA PHE A 399 -5.12 33.02 -0.38
C PHE A 399 -5.24 33.97 0.82
N ALA A 400 -5.80 35.16 0.59
CA ALA A 400 -5.94 36.20 1.61
C ALA A 400 -6.92 35.86 2.75
N ASN A 401 -7.90 34.98 2.50
CA ASN A 401 -8.97 34.57 3.41
C ASN A 401 -9.21 33.04 3.34
N PRO A 402 -8.22 32.20 3.68
CA PRO A 402 -8.32 30.74 3.50
C PRO A 402 -9.46 30.12 4.30
N LYS A 403 -9.83 30.72 5.45
CA LYS A 403 -11.03 30.32 6.21
C LYS A 403 -12.31 30.53 5.41
N ARG A 404 -12.46 31.66 4.72
CA ARG A 404 -13.65 31.94 3.90
C ARG A 404 -13.77 30.92 2.75
N MET A 405 -12.66 30.61 2.08
CA MET A 405 -12.62 29.57 1.04
C MET A 405 -13.08 28.22 1.60
N GLN A 406 -12.57 27.83 2.77
CA GLN A 406 -13.01 26.61 3.45
C GLN A 406 -14.48 26.64 3.85
N GLU A 407 -15.01 27.76 4.35
CA GLU A 407 -16.44 27.86 4.69
C GLU A 407 -17.34 27.78 3.44
N LEU A 408 -16.89 28.25 2.28
CA LEU A 408 -17.60 28.05 1.02
C LEU A 408 -17.65 26.55 0.64
N LEU A 409 -16.52 25.85 0.72
CA LEU A 409 -16.48 24.39 0.51
C LEU A 409 -17.35 23.64 1.54
N ARG A 410 -17.30 24.04 2.82
CA ARG A 410 -18.12 23.47 3.90
C ARG A 410 -19.61 23.62 3.62
N SER A 411 -20.04 24.77 3.09
CA SER A 411 -21.45 25.01 2.74
C SER A 411 -21.98 24.02 1.71
N LYS A 412 -21.09 23.47 0.87
CA LYS A 412 -21.36 22.41 -0.10
C LYS A 412 -20.96 21.01 0.40
N LYS A 413 -20.65 20.87 1.70
CA LYS A 413 -20.19 19.64 2.36
C LYS A 413 -18.95 19.03 1.70
N ARG A 414 -18.05 19.86 1.21
CA ARG A 414 -16.75 19.49 0.63
C ARG A 414 -15.62 19.77 1.61
N LYS A 415 -14.45 19.20 1.34
CA LYS A 415 -13.23 19.30 2.13
C LYS A 415 -12.12 19.98 1.34
N LEU A 416 -11.09 20.39 2.07
CA LEU A 416 -9.85 20.90 1.51
C LEU A 416 -8.71 19.97 1.93
N VAL A 417 -7.78 19.69 1.03
CA VAL A 417 -6.48 19.10 1.36
C VAL A 417 -5.39 20.08 0.98
N VAL A 418 -4.40 20.26 1.84
CA VAL A 418 -3.21 21.08 1.54
C VAL A 418 -1.95 20.25 1.74
N ILE A 419 -0.95 20.51 0.91
CA ILE A 419 0.37 19.89 1.01
C ILE A 419 1.18 20.42 2.21
N SER A 420 1.97 19.55 2.82
CA SER A 420 2.90 19.86 3.91
C SER A 420 4.06 18.86 3.90
N ASP A 421 5.21 19.31 3.40
CA ASP A 421 6.39 18.46 3.16
C ASP A 421 7.40 18.56 4.32
N PRO A 422 8.36 17.63 4.42
CA PRO A 422 9.25 17.57 5.59
C PRO A 422 10.42 18.58 5.57
N HIS A 423 10.65 19.24 4.43
CA HIS A 423 11.73 20.21 4.26
C HIS A 423 11.27 21.61 4.70
N ILE A 424 11.97 22.22 5.64
CA ILE A 424 11.64 23.50 6.25
C ILE A 424 12.60 24.55 5.71
N LYS A 425 12.07 25.57 5.00
CA LYS A 425 12.86 26.68 4.46
C LYS A 425 13.79 27.27 5.53
N VAL A 426 15.07 27.42 5.21
CA VAL A 426 16.04 28.11 6.05
C VAL A 426 15.77 29.61 6.01
N ASP A 427 15.01 30.07 6.99
CA ASP A 427 14.63 31.48 7.16
C ASP A 427 14.43 31.79 8.65
N PRO A 428 15.30 32.59 9.29
CA PRO A 428 15.17 32.95 10.70
C PRO A 428 13.84 33.64 11.08
N ASP A 429 13.17 34.29 10.13
CA ASP A 429 11.88 34.95 10.36
C ASP A 429 10.70 33.97 10.22
N TYR A 430 10.93 32.76 9.70
CA TYR A 430 9.92 31.71 9.62
C TYR A 430 9.84 30.96 10.96
N THR A 431 8.73 31.17 11.68
CA THR A 431 8.55 30.68 13.06
C THR A 431 8.78 29.17 13.22
N VAL A 432 8.32 28.34 12.27
CA VAL A 432 8.52 26.88 12.33
C VAL A 432 10.00 26.53 12.24
N TYR A 433 10.74 27.19 11.34
CA TYR A 433 12.20 27.03 11.25
C TYR A 433 12.90 27.47 12.53
N ALA A 434 12.60 28.68 13.01
CA ALA A 434 13.24 29.24 14.21
C ALA A 434 13.04 28.34 15.44
N GLN A 435 11.82 27.85 15.66
CA GLN A 435 11.51 26.94 16.76
C GLN A 435 12.20 25.58 16.61
N ALA A 436 12.16 24.97 15.42
CA ALA A 436 12.82 23.69 15.18
C ALA A 436 14.35 23.79 15.37
N LYS A 437 14.95 24.90 14.92
CA LYS A 437 16.38 25.18 15.11
C LYS A 437 16.75 25.34 16.58
N GLU A 438 15.99 26.15 17.32
CA GLU A 438 16.21 26.39 18.76
C GLU A 438 16.13 25.08 19.56
N GLN A 439 15.20 24.19 19.22
CA GLN A 439 15.00 22.91 19.90
C GLN A 439 15.91 21.78 19.39
N GLY A 440 16.70 22.02 18.34
CA GLY A 440 17.56 21.00 17.73
C GLY A 440 16.79 19.86 17.06
N PHE A 441 15.65 20.16 16.41
CA PHE A 441 14.73 19.18 15.81
C PHE A 441 15.08 18.75 14.38
N PHE A 442 16.13 19.32 13.79
CA PHE A 442 16.58 18.94 12.45
C PHE A 442 17.51 17.73 12.49
N VAL A 443 17.46 16.93 11.43
CA VAL A 443 18.49 15.93 11.08
C VAL A 443 19.85 16.63 11.06
N LYS A 444 20.91 15.95 11.48
CA LYS A 444 22.25 16.51 11.55
C LYS A 444 23.14 16.03 10.41
N ASN A 445 24.14 16.83 10.05
CA ASN A 445 25.26 16.36 9.24
C ASN A 445 26.29 15.61 10.13
N PRO A 446 27.27 14.91 9.54
CA PRO A 446 28.31 14.19 10.30
C PRO A 446 29.13 15.08 11.25
N GLU A 447 29.23 16.39 10.95
CA GLU A 447 29.95 17.36 11.76
C GLU A 447 29.13 17.89 12.96
N GLY A 448 27.86 17.49 13.09
CA GLY A 448 26.95 17.86 14.17
C GLY A 448 26.13 19.15 13.94
N GLY A 449 26.28 19.79 12.79
CA GLY A 449 25.43 20.89 12.34
C GLY A 449 24.07 20.41 11.84
N ASP A 450 23.10 21.31 11.66
CA ASP A 450 21.84 20.98 11.00
C ASP A 450 22.11 20.54 9.55
N PHE A 451 21.51 19.45 9.11
CA PHE A 451 21.54 19.06 7.71
C PHE A 451 20.77 20.09 6.89
N GLU A 452 21.43 20.63 5.88
CA GLU A 452 20.83 21.55 4.92
C GLU A 452 20.94 20.96 3.51
N GLY A 453 19.84 21.00 2.79
CA GLY A 453 19.72 20.58 1.40
C GLY A 453 18.97 21.61 0.57
N VAL A 454 18.76 21.31 -0.70
CA VAL A 454 17.94 22.14 -1.59
C VAL A 454 16.68 21.38 -1.97
N CYS A 455 15.53 22.01 -1.81
CA CYS A 455 14.21 21.54 -2.26
C CYS A 455 13.38 22.73 -2.75
N TRP A 456 12.04 22.63 -2.80
CA TRP A 456 11.15 23.69 -3.32
C TRP A 456 11.40 25.09 -2.76
N PRO A 457 11.65 25.29 -1.45
CA PRO A 457 11.89 26.62 -0.89
C PRO A 457 13.30 27.16 -1.16
N GLY A 458 14.15 26.43 -1.89
CA GLY A 458 15.59 26.61 -1.92
C GLY A 458 16.27 25.90 -0.76
N LEU A 459 17.20 26.58 -0.09
CA LEU A 459 17.92 26.04 1.07
C LEU A 459 16.93 25.67 2.19
N SER A 460 16.96 24.41 2.61
CA SER A 460 16.00 23.82 3.55
C SER A 460 16.68 22.89 4.54
N SER A 461 16.18 22.86 5.78
CA SER A 461 16.55 21.87 6.80
C SER A 461 15.43 20.83 6.94
N TYR A 462 15.76 19.61 7.33
CA TYR A 462 14.80 18.49 7.35
C TYR A 462 14.50 18.09 8.79
N LEU A 463 13.21 18.06 9.15
CA LEU A 463 12.80 17.64 10.50
C LEU A 463 13.15 16.17 10.73
N ASP A 464 13.66 15.84 11.90
CA ASP A 464 13.98 14.46 12.25
C ASP A 464 12.77 13.72 12.82
N PHE A 465 11.91 13.22 11.93
CA PHE A 465 10.70 12.48 12.32
C PHE A 465 10.97 11.17 13.07
N THR A 466 12.21 10.67 13.09
CA THR A 466 12.59 9.49 13.87
C THR A 466 12.55 9.79 15.37
N ASN A 467 12.74 11.06 15.75
CA ASN A 467 12.64 11.54 17.11
C ASN A 467 11.17 11.66 17.56
N PRO A 468 10.72 10.95 18.62
CA PRO A 468 9.36 11.06 19.11
C PRO A 468 8.97 12.48 19.54
N LYS A 469 9.92 13.28 20.06
CA LYS A 469 9.65 14.68 20.45
C LYS A 469 9.37 15.57 19.23
N VAL A 470 10.05 15.31 18.12
CA VAL A 470 9.80 16.04 16.86
C VAL A 470 8.43 15.69 16.33
N ARG A 471 8.02 14.41 16.38
CA ARG A 471 6.66 13.99 15.98
C ARG A 471 5.59 14.64 16.85
N GLU A 472 5.78 14.66 18.17
CA GLU A 472 4.86 15.32 19.10
C GLU A 472 4.73 16.82 18.81
N TRP A 473 5.87 17.52 18.66
CA TRP A 473 5.87 18.94 18.32
C TRP A 473 5.24 19.21 16.95
N TYR A 474 5.60 18.45 15.91
CA TYR A 474 5.04 18.60 14.56
C TYR A 474 3.52 18.35 14.57
N SER A 475 3.05 17.34 15.31
CA SER A 475 1.61 17.09 15.52
C SER A 475 0.90 18.31 16.12
N SER A 476 1.56 18.98 17.08
CA SER A 476 1.00 20.17 17.74
C SER A 476 0.84 21.38 16.81
N LEU A 477 1.61 21.45 15.72
CA LEU A 477 1.51 22.54 14.74
C LEU A 477 0.14 22.56 14.04
N PHE A 478 -0.54 21.42 13.94
CA PHE A 478 -1.87 21.31 13.31
C PHE A 478 -3.03 21.80 14.19
N ALA A 479 -2.77 22.22 15.44
CA ALA A 479 -3.80 22.82 16.28
C ALA A 479 -4.34 24.11 15.63
N PHE A 480 -5.66 24.29 15.60
CA PHE A 480 -6.30 25.45 14.93
C PHE A 480 -5.77 26.84 15.36
N PRO A 481 -5.39 27.08 16.62
CA PRO A 481 -4.76 28.35 17.01
C PRO A 481 -3.34 28.55 16.45
N VAL A 482 -2.63 27.46 16.14
CA VAL A 482 -1.26 27.47 15.63
C VAL A 482 -1.28 27.53 14.10
N TYR A 483 -1.94 26.59 13.43
CA TYR A 483 -2.10 26.62 11.98
C TYR A 483 -3.21 27.60 11.59
N GLN A 484 -2.89 28.89 11.65
CA GLN A 484 -3.81 29.96 11.30
C GLN A 484 -4.33 29.80 9.87
N GLY A 485 -5.63 30.04 9.69
CA GLY A 485 -6.30 29.82 8.41
C GLY A 485 -6.95 28.44 8.29
N SER A 486 -6.51 27.43 9.03
CA SER A 486 -7.11 26.08 8.98
C SER A 486 -8.46 25.98 9.70
N THR A 487 -9.28 25.02 9.26
CA THR A 487 -10.55 24.60 9.89
C THR A 487 -10.63 23.07 9.96
N ASP A 488 -11.67 22.53 10.60
CA ASP A 488 -11.93 21.08 10.73
C ASP A 488 -12.22 20.36 9.40
N ILE A 489 -12.44 21.08 8.29
CA ILE A 489 -12.58 20.47 6.96
C ILE A 489 -11.26 20.41 6.16
N LEU A 490 -10.15 20.91 6.72
CA LEU A 490 -8.83 20.90 6.08
C LEU A 490 -8.06 19.64 6.48
N PHE A 491 -7.63 18.83 5.53
CA PHE A 491 -6.83 17.63 5.69
C PHE A 491 -5.48 17.78 4.98
N LEU A 492 -4.61 16.77 5.06
CA LEU A 492 -3.21 16.95 4.71
C LEU A 492 -2.72 15.95 3.66
N TRP A 493 -1.71 16.41 2.94
CA TRP A 493 -0.92 15.65 2.00
C TRP A 493 0.55 15.82 2.40
N ASN A 494 1.23 14.71 2.71
CA ASN A 494 2.68 14.69 2.88
C ASN A 494 3.31 14.20 1.58
N ASP A 495 4.00 15.10 0.90
CA ASP A 495 4.81 14.79 -0.26
C ASP A 495 6.30 14.92 0.07
N MET A 496 7.16 14.55 -0.88
CA MET A 496 8.60 14.76 -0.82
C MET A 496 9.25 14.13 0.42
N ASN A 497 8.64 13.07 0.94
CA ASN A 497 8.93 12.51 2.26
C ASN A 497 9.72 11.22 2.27
N GLU A 498 10.43 10.96 1.18
CA GLU A 498 11.42 9.90 1.08
C GLU A 498 12.56 10.01 2.11
N PRO A 499 13.21 11.18 2.37
CA PRO A 499 12.96 12.56 1.92
C PRO A 499 13.58 12.93 0.56
N SER A 500 12.91 13.78 -0.20
CA SER A 500 13.47 14.35 -1.44
C SER A 500 14.42 15.52 -1.16
N VAL A 501 15.61 15.45 -1.75
CA VAL A 501 16.69 16.44 -1.65
C VAL A 501 17.30 16.64 -3.05
N PHE A 502 16.92 17.68 -3.77
CA PHE A 502 17.23 17.85 -5.20
C PHE A 502 18.71 17.85 -5.56
N ARG A 503 19.57 18.27 -4.62
CA ARG A 503 21.02 18.30 -4.79
C ARG A 503 21.74 17.23 -3.95
N GLY A 504 21.00 16.25 -3.44
CA GLY A 504 21.53 15.09 -2.72
C GLY A 504 21.84 13.89 -3.63
N PRO A 505 22.56 12.88 -3.12
CA PRO A 505 22.77 11.63 -3.85
C PRO A 505 21.42 10.96 -4.14
N GLU A 506 21.20 10.57 -5.40
CA GLU A 506 19.94 9.92 -5.82
C GLU A 506 18.68 10.74 -5.49
N LEU A 507 18.82 12.07 -5.41
CA LEU A 507 17.78 13.01 -4.99
C LEU A 507 17.26 12.77 -3.57
N THR A 508 18.07 12.19 -2.68
CA THR A 508 17.72 12.02 -1.27
C THR A 508 18.83 12.45 -0.31
N MET A 509 18.57 12.31 0.98
CA MET A 509 19.46 12.66 2.09
C MET A 509 20.75 11.84 2.05
N HIS A 510 21.86 12.44 2.48
CA HIS A 510 23.14 11.74 2.55
C HIS A 510 23.05 10.60 3.56
N LYS A 511 23.55 9.42 3.20
CA LYS A 511 23.52 8.23 4.06
C LYS A 511 24.17 8.42 5.42
N SER A 512 25.20 9.26 5.50
CA SER A 512 25.93 9.61 6.73
C SER A 512 25.26 10.69 7.58
N ALA A 513 24.14 11.28 7.15
CA ALA A 513 23.38 12.21 7.99
C ALA A 513 22.92 11.50 9.26
N VAL A 514 22.85 12.23 10.38
CA VAL A 514 22.67 11.66 11.72
C VAL A 514 21.30 12.02 12.27
N HIS A 515 20.57 11.00 12.71
CA HIS A 515 19.25 11.07 13.31
C HIS A 515 19.32 10.85 14.82
N TYR A 516 18.18 11.06 15.49
CA TYR A 516 17.95 10.79 16.89
C TYR A 516 18.44 9.40 17.30
N GLY A 517 19.21 9.33 18.39
CA GLY A 517 19.86 8.10 18.85
C GLY A 517 21.21 7.82 18.18
N ASP A 518 21.81 8.81 17.51
CA ASP A 518 23.08 8.73 16.78
C ASP A 518 23.05 7.67 15.66
N TRP A 519 21.88 7.44 15.04
CA TRP A 519 21.75 6.55 13.89
C TRP A 519 22.06 7.29 12.60
N GLU A 520 22.76 6.65 11.66
CA GLU A 520 22.94 7.21 10.33
C GLU A 520 21.62 7.07 9.53
N HIS A 521 21.43 7.96 8.56
CA HIS A 521 20.27 7.95 7.68
C HIS A 521 20.13 6.61 6.95
N ARG A 522 21.24 5.95 6.62
CA ARG A 522 21.23 4.62 5.99
C ARG A 522 20.45 3.56 6.78
N GLU A 523 20.38 3.66 8.10
CA GLU A 523 19.64 2.70 8.93
C GLU A 523 18.13 2.95 8.93
N LEU A 524 17.70 4.19 8.72
CA LEU A 524 16.34 4.66 9.00
C LEU A 524 15.59 5.19 7.78
N HIS A 525 16.26 5.23 6.61
CA HIS A 525 15.78 5.90 5.41
C HIS A 525 14.34 5.49 5.04
N ASN A 526 14.05 4.19 4.91
CA ASN A 526 12.73 3.73 4.44
C ASN A 526 11.59 3.99 5.45
N ILE A 527 11.88 4.39 6.70
CA ILE A 527 10.86 4.73 7.70
C ILE A 527 10.74 6.23 7.98
N TYR A 528 11.49 7.08 7.28
CA TYR A 528 11.41 8.54 7.43
C TYR A 528 10.00 9.06 7.08
N GLY A 529 9.51 8.75 5.87
CA GLY A 529 8.17 9.15 5.41
C GLY A 529 7.04 8.55 6.23
N PHE A 530 7.19 7.28 6.66
CA PHE A 530 6.28 6.61 7.60
C PHE A 530 6.09 7.42 8.89
N TYR A 531 7.17 7.93 9.47
CA TYR A 531 7.09 8.71 10.71
C TYR A 531 6.49 10.10 10.51
N GLN A 532 6.69 10.74 9.34
CA GLN A 532 5.98 11.99 9.04
C GLN A 532 4.48 11.74 8.91
N GLN A 533 4.06 10.71 8.16
CA GLN A 533 2.64 10.39 7.98
C GLN A 533 1.98 10.11 9.34
N MET A 534 2.66 9.36 10.21
CA MET A 534 2.24 9.11 11.59
C MET A 534 2.02 10.43 12.35
N ALA A 535 3.02 11.31 12.38
CA ALA A 535 2.93 12.59 13.09
C ALA A 535 1.81 13.49 12.53
N THR A 536 1.63 13.54 11.21
CA THR A 536 0.54 14.30 10.59
C THR A 536 -0.81 13.73 11.00
N ALA A 537 -1.01 12.41 10.93
CA ALA A 537 -2.26 11.76 11.31
C ALA A 537 -2.59 11.99 12.79
N GLU A 538 -1.60 11.85 13.67
CA GLU A 538 -1.72 12.15 15.10
C GLU A 538 -2.09 13.62 15.34
N GLY A 539 -1.49 14.57 14.61
CA GLY A 539 -1.85 15.99 14.68
C GLY A 539 -3.31 16.26 14.33
N LEU A 540 -3.87 15.60 13.31
CA LEU A 540 -5.28 15.74 12.94
C LEU A 540 -6.23 15.13 13.97
N ILE A 541 -5.84 14.03 14.61
CA ILE A 541 -6.58 13.44 15.72
C ILE A 541 -6.53 14.39 16.94
N GLN A 542 -5.34 14.92 17.27
CA GLN A 542 -5.14 15.80 18.41
C GLN A 542 -5.91 17.11 18.29
N ARG A 543 -5.89 17.79 17.14
CA ARG A 543 -6.64 19.06 16.95
C ARG A 543 -8.15 18.90 17.11
N SER A 544 -8.69 17.68 16.89
CA SER A 544 -10.10 17.35 17.11
C SER A 544 -10.39 16.82 18.53
N LYS A 545 -9.36 16.71 19.38
CA LYS A 545 -9.40 16.09 20.71
C LYS A 545 -9.81 14.61 20.67
N GLY A 546 -9.30 13.86 19.69
CA GLY A 546 -9.58 12.44 19.52
C GLY A 546 -10.96 12.11 18.96
N LYS A 547 -11.68 13.10 18.38
CA LYS A 547 -13.04 12.90 17.88
C LYS A 547 -13.06 12.48 16.42
N GLU A 548 -12.26 13.12 15.58
CA GLU A 548 -12.29 13.01 14.13
C GLU A 548 -11.19 12.09 13.62
N ARG A 549 -11.53 11.25 12.63
CA ARG A 549 -10.56 10.41 11.93
C ARG A 549 -9.68 11.27 11.01
N PRO A 550 -8.36 10.97 10.92
CA PRO A 550 -7.48 11.70 10.04
C PRO A 550 -7.71 11.29 8.57
N PHE A 551 -7.32 12.17 7.65
CA PHE A 551 -7.01 11.82 6.28
C PHE A 551 -5.65 12.44 5.95
N VAL A 552 -4.68 11.58 5.66
CA VAL A 552 -3.33 11.96 5.24
C VAL A 552 -2.95 11.11 4.03
N LEU A 553 -2.70 11.76 2.90
CA LEU A 553 -2.05 11.11 1.77
C LEU A 553 -0.54 11.21 1.95
N SER A 554 0.20 10.11 1.75
CA SER A 554 1.66 10.08 1.83
C SER A 554 2.26 9.51 0.54
N ARG A 555 3.36 10.10 0.06
CA ARG A 555 4.10 9.56 -1.10
C ARG A 555 4.97 8.39 -0.67
N SER A 556 5.80 8.64 0.33
CA SER A 556 6.66 7.65 0.93
C SER A 556 5.97 6.89 2.06
N PHE A 557 6.27 5.60 2.18
CA PHE A 557 5.64 4.70 3.14
C PHE A 557 6.53 3.51 3.47
N PHE A 558 6.21 2.88 4.61
CA PHE A 558 6.76 1.61 5.06
C PHE A 558 5.68 0.63 5.53
N ALA A 559 6.08 -0.59 5.90
CA ALA A 559 5.22 -1.53 6.63
C ALA A 559 4.59 -0.87 7.87
N GLY A 560 3.25 -0.83 7.93
CA GLY A 560 2.50 -0.16 9.01
C GLY A 560 1.86 1.17 8.61
N SER A 561 2.20 1.73 7.44
CA SER A 561 1.64 3.02 6.95
C SER A 561 0.12 2.97 6.73
N GLN A 562 -0.45 1.78 6.53
CA GLN A 562 -1.90 1.57 6.42
C GLN A 562 -2.68 2.10 7.63
N LYS A 563 -2.04 2.27 8.79
CA LYS A 563 -2.65 2.83 10.00
C LYS A 563 -2.90 4.34 9.92
N TYR A 564 -2.26 5.04 8.99
CA TYR A 564 -2.19 6.51 9.03
C TYR A 564 -2.85 7.22 7.84
N GLY A 565 -3.24 6.49 6.80
CA GLY A 565 -4.03 7.07 5.72
C GLY A 565 -3.89 6.36 4.38
N ALA A 566 -3.76 7.15 3.33
CA ALA A 566 -3.66 6.73 1.95
C ALA A 566 -2.24 6.86 1.42
N VAL A 567 -1.94 6.14 0.34
CA VAL A 567 -0.76 6.34 -0.50
C VAL A 567 -1.17 6.47 -1.96
N TRP A 568 -0.32 7.05 -2.80
CA TRP A 568 -0.51 6.99 -4.25
C TRP A 568 0.79 6.64 -4.96
N THR A 569 0.69 6.32 -6.25
CA THR A 569 1.84 5.80 -7.00
C THR A 569 2.86 6.87 -7.42
N GLY A 570 2.74 8.11 -6.97
CA GLY A 570 3.63 9.22 -7.33
C GLY A 570 3.45 9.71 -8.77
N ASP A 571 4.53 10.22 -9.33
CA ASP A 571 4.55 11.07 -10.52
C ASP A 571 4.51 10.25 -11.82
N ASN A 572 3.36 9.63 -12.08
CA ASN A 572 3.09 8.85 -13.30
C ASN A 572 2.93 9.76 -14.55
N LYS A 573 2.94 9.17 -15.75
CA LYS A 573 2.78 9.93 -17.01
C LYS A 573 1.41 9.76 -17.62
N ALA A 574 0.96 10.77 -18.35
CA ALA A 574 -0.26 10.79 -19.16
C ALA A 574 -0.15 9.90 -20.41
N GLU A 575 0.10 8.61 -20.22
CA GLU A 575 0.26 7.60 -21.27
C GLU A 575 -0.52 6.32 -20.93
N TRP A 576 -0.96 5.58 -21.94
CA TRP A 576 -1.70 4.31 -21.78
C TRP A 576 -0.92 3.26 -20.96
N SER A 577 0.39 3.19 -21.13
CA SER A 577 1.28 2.31 -20.36
C SER A 577 1.19 2.56 -18.85
N TYR A 578 1.01 3.82 -18.42
CA TYR A 578 0.89 4.18 -17.01
C TYR A 578 -0.52 3.98 -16.46
N LEU A 579 -1.55 4.12 -17.30
CA LEU A 579 -2.89 3.66 -16.95
C LEU A 579 -2.87 2.14 -16.70
N LYS A 580 -2.26 1.37 -17.61
CA LYS A 580 -2.16 -0.09 -17.53
C LYS A 580 -1.36 -0.54 -16.30
N ILE A 581 -0.17 0.00 -16.07
CA ILE A 581 0.69 -0.38 -14.93
C ILE A 581 0.08 0.02 -13.58
N SER A 582 -0.87 0.96 -13.54
CA SER A 582 -1.53 1.34 -12.28
C SER A 582 -2.22 0.15 -11.63
N ILE A 583 -2.80 -0.77 -12.40
CA ILE A 583 -3.52 -1.93 -11.86
C ILE A 583 -2.59 -2.86 -11.07
N PRO A 584 -1.49 -3.43 -11.65
CA PRO A 584 -0.59 -4.30 -10.90
C PRO A 584 0.07 -3.59 -9.71
N MET A 585 0.44 -2.30 -9.83
CA MET A 585 0.99 -1.53 -8.72
C MET A 585 0.03 -1.47 -7.52
N LEU A 586 -1.25 -1.21 -7.77
CA LEU A 586 -2.28 -1.12 -6.74
C LEU A 586 -2.64 -2.49 -6.16
N LEU A 587 -2.62 -3.55 -6.98
CA LEU A 587 -2.79 -4.93 -6.49
C LEU A 587 -1.66 -5.31 -5.54
N THR A 588 -0.41 -4.99 -5.90
CA THR A 588 0.77 -5.25 -5.07
C THR A 588 0.70 -4.49 -3.74
N LEU A 589 0.37 -3.20 -3.76
CA LEU A 589 0.15 -2.42 -2.52
C LEU A 589 -0.97 -3.01 -1.65
N SER A 590 -2.08 -3.41 -2.27
CA SER A 590 -3.26 -3.94 -1.59
C SER A 590 -2.95 -5.23 -0.84
N VAL A 591 -2.26 -6.20 -1.47
CA VAL A 591 -1.88 -7.47 -0.81
C VAL A 591 -0.72 -7.30 0.18
N SER A 592 0.07 -6.23 0.05
CA SER A 592 1.08 -5.84 1.04
C SER A 592 0.51 -5.06 2.25
N GLY A 593 -0.82 -5.00 2.39
CA GLY A 593 -1.51 -4.42 3.54
C GLY A 593 -1.92 -2.96 3.39
N ILE A 594 -1.52 -2.28 2.30
CA ILE A 594 -1.88 -0.88 2.02
C ILE A 594 -3.05 -0.86 1.04
N SER A 595 -4.27 -1.07 1.56
CA SER A 595 -5.48 -1.09 0.74
C SER A 595 -5.97 0.29 0.32
N PHE A 596 -5.55 1.36 1.01
CA PHE A 596 -5.94 2.72 0.62
C PHE A 596 -4.93 3.33 -0.36
N CYS A 597 -4.89 2.78 -1.57
CA CYS A 597 -3.95 3.16 -2.62
C CYS A 597 -4.65 3.64 -3.90
N GLY A 598 -3.97 4.46 -4.70
CA GLY A 598 -4.46 4.95 -6.00
C GLY A 598 -3.33 5.48 -6.88
N ALA A 599 -3.66 5.84 -8.12
CA ALA A 599 -2.75 6.51 -9.06
C ALA A 599 -3.39 7.82 -9.54
N ASP A 600 -2.59 8.79 -9.96
CA ASP A 600 -3.13 10.06 -10.43
C ASP A 600 -3.87 9.89 -11.75
N VAL A 601 -5.16 10.22 -11.71
CA VAL A 601 -6.08 10.08 -12.85
C VAL A 601 -5.75 11.14 -13.90
N GLY A 602 -5.50 10.67 -15.13
CA GLY A 602 -5.01 11.46 -16.24
C GLY A 602 -3.48 11.46 -16.38
N GLY A 603 -2.74 10.96 -15.39
CA GLY A 603 -1.28 10.87 -15.38
C GLY A 603 -0.61 12.22 -15.09
N PHE A 604 0.17 12.32 -14.03
CA PHE A 604 0.74 13.57 -13.51
C PHE A 604 1.50 14.39 -14.56
N ILE A 605 2.41 13.75 -15.30
CA ILE A 605 3.26 14.38 -16.31
C ILE A 605 2.62 14.30 -17.70
N GLY A 606 2.64 15.39 -18.47
CA GLY A 606 2.15 15.41 -19.84
C GLY A 606 0.64 15.66 -19.97
N ASN A 607 0.14 15.66 -21.21
CA ASN A 607 -1.25 15.99 -21.53
C ASN A 607 -1.96 14.78 -22.16
N PRO A 608 -2.90 14.14 -21.46
CA PRO A 608 -3.64 13.00 -22.01
C PRO A 608 -4.58 13.48 -23.09
N GLU A 609 -4.74 12.68 -24.14
CA GLU A 609 -5.87 12.83 -25.05
C GLU A 609 -7.20 12.50 -24.35
N ALA A 610 -8.30 12.96 -24.95
CA ALA A 610 -9.63 12.81 -24.36
C ALA A 610 -9.99 11.35 -24.06
N GLU A 611 -9.67 10.43 -24.99
CA GLU A 611 -9.94 9.00 -24.81
C GLU A 611 -9.23 8.43 -23.59
N LEU A 612 -7.91 8.65 -23.48
CA LEU A 612 -7.11 8.22 -22.34
C LEU A 612 -7.66 8.80 -21.04
N LEU A 613 -8.02 10.09 -21.02
CA LEU A 613 -8.60 10.71 -19.83
C LEU A 613 -9.90 10.03 -19.41
N VAL A 614 -10.84 9.78 -20.34
CA VAL A 614 -12.08 9.05 -20.04
C VAL A 614 -11.77 7.67 -19.47
N ARG A 615 -10.90 6.88 -20.13
CA ARG A 615 -10.54 5.54 -19.64
C ARG A 615 -9.88 5.56 -18.27
N TRP A 616 -9.11 6.61 -17.97
CA TRP A 616 -8.51 6.76 -16.66
C TRP A 616 -9.54 7.07 -15.57
N TYR A 617 -10.53 7.93 -15.84
CA TYR A 617 -11.64 8.15 -14.90
C TYR A 617 -12.44 6.87 -14.67
N GLN A 618 -12.64 6.05 -15.70
CA GLN A 618 -13.31 4.76 -15.59
C GLN A 618 -12.53 3.78 -14.72
N ALA A 619 -11.21 3.67 -14.90
CA ALA A 619 -10.36 2.85 -14.05
C ALA A 619 -10.32 3.37 -12.61
N GLY A 620 -10.04 4.66 -12.43
CA GLY A 620 -9.91 5.30 -11.12
C GLY A 620 -11.19 5.27 -10.29
N ALA A 621 -12.36 5.33 -10.92
CA ALA A 621 -13.66 5.22 -10.25
C ALA A 621 -13.81 3.90 -9.45
N TYR A 622 -13.10 2.84 -9.85
CA TYR A 622 -13.11 1.53 -9.21
C TYR A 622 -11.85 1.25 -8.38
N GLN A 623 -10.92 2.19 -8.23
CA GLN A 623 -9.71 2.04 -7.41
C GLN A 623 -9.89 2.66 -6.00
N PRO A 624 -9.23 2.16 -4.94
CA PRO A 624 -9.51 2.57 -3.57
C PRO A 624 -9.38 4.08 -3.30
N PHE A 625 -8.27 4.70 -3.72
CA PHE A 625 -8.08 6.16 -3.68
C PHE A 625 -8.23 6.76 -5.08
N PHE A 626 -9.07 7.79 -5.22
CA PHE A 626 -9.50 8.31 -6.52
C PHE A 626 -9.26 9.82 -6.63
N ARG A 627 -8.13 10.21 -7.23
CA ARG A 627 -7.68 11.60 -7.38
C ARG A 627 -7.30 11.93 -8.81
N GLY A 628 -7.84 13.01 -9.37
CA GLY A 628 -7.25 13.69 -10.52
C GLY A 628 -6.16 14.64 -10.06
N HIS A 629 -4.97 14.57 -10.65
CA HIS A 629 -3.84 15.45 -10.32
C HIS A 629 -2.96 15.65 -11.55
N ALA A 630 -2.20 16.75 -11.63
CA ALA A 630 -1.43 17.16 -12.80
C ALA A 630 -0.25 18.07 -12.42
N THR A 631 0.87 17.96 -13.12
CA THR A 631 2.03 18.84 -12.92
C THR A 631 1.79 20.25 -13.48
N MET A 632 2.62 21.21 -13.05
CA MET A 632 2.50 22.65 -13.34
C MET A 632 2.45 22.97 -14.84
N ASN A 633 3.23 22.27 -15.64
CA ASN A 633 3.39 22.54 -17.08
C ASN A 633 2.27 21.95 -17.96
N THR A 634 1.26 21.32 -17.36
CA THR A 634 0.13 20.73 -18.08
C THR A 634 -0.99 21.73 -18.36
N LYS A 635 -1.75 21.47 -19.44
CA LYS A 635 -3.02 22.15 -19.67
C LYS A 635 -3.98 21.87 -18.50
N ARG A 636 -4.91 22.79 -18.27
CA ARG A 636 -6.06 22.55 -17.39
C ARG A 636 -6.85 21.35 -17.92
N ARG A 637 -7.25 20.47 -17.00
CA ARG A 637 -7.94 19.22 -17.33
C ARG A 637 -8.99 18.82 -16.31
N GLU A 638 -9.62 19.81 -15.69
CA GLU A 638 -10.89 19.58 -14.99
C GLU A 638 -11.86 18.82 -15.93
N PRO A 639 -12.70 17.91 -15.41
CA PRO A 639 -13.48 16.95 -16.20
C PRO A 639 -14.30 17.51 -17.36
N TRP A 640 -14.73 18.77 -17.29
CA TRP A 640 -15.58 19.43 -18.30
C TRP A 640 -14.82 20.10 -19.44
N LEU A 641 -13.49 20.06 -19.45
CA LEU A 641 -12.68 20.80 -20.42
C LEU A 641 -12.44 20.08 -21.75
N PHE A 642 -12.92 18.85 -21.91
CA PHE A 642 -12.67 18.02 -23.10
C PHE A 642 -13.84 17.99 -24.08
N GLY A 643 -14.93 18.71 -23.82
CA GLY A 643 -16.15 18.72 -24.62
C GLY A 643 -17.26 17.85 -24.02
N GLU A 644 -18.51 18.12 -24.39
CA GLU A 644 -19.69 17.55 -23.67
C GLU A 644 -19.76 16.02 -23.73
N GLU A 645 -19.37 15.41 -24.85
CA GLU A 645 -19.34 13.94 -25.00
C GLU A 645 -18.46 13.31 -23.91
N TYR A 646 -17.19 13.71 -23.81
CA TYR A 646 -16.26 13.17 -22.83
C TYR A 646 -16.65 13.58 -21.40
N THR A 647 -17.17 14.81 -21.23
CA THR A 647 -17.69 15.30 -19.94
C THR A 647 -18.79 14.37 -19.41
N GLN A 648 -19.74 13.97 -20.27
CA GLN A 648 -20.80 13.04 -19.91
C GLN A 648 -20.24 11.68 -19.47
N LEU A 649 -19.24 11.15 -20.19
CA LEU A 649 -18.65 9.86 -19.86
C LEU A 649 -17.86 9.88 -18.54
N ILE A 650 -17.11 10.95 -18.29
CA ILE A 650 -16.40 11.15 -17.03
C ILE A 650 -17.39 11.34 -15.88
N ARG A 651 -18.43 12.16 -16.09
CA ARG A 651 -19.53 12.35 -15.13
C ARG A 651 -20.15 11.01 -14.74
N GLU A 652 -20.45 10.15 -15.71
CA GLU A 652 -21.04 8.84 -15.44
C GLU A 652 -20.10 7.92 -14.63
N ALA A 653 -18.81 7.85 -14.99
CA ALA A 653 -17.83 7.08 -14.22
C ALA A 653 -17.74 7.54 -12.75
N ILE A 654 -17.69 8.86 -12.52
CA ILE A 654 -17.67 9.43 -11.18
C ILE A 654 -18.99 9.13 -10.46
N ARG A 655 -20.15 9.29 -11.10
CA ARG A 655 -21.46 8.96 -10.47
C ARG A 655 -21.57 7.49 -10.08
N GLN A 656 -21.02 6.57 -10.88
CA GLN A 656 -20.94 5.14 -10.52
C GLN A 656 -20.11 4.92 -9.26
N ARG A 657 -18.95 5.58 -9.14
CA ARG A 657 -18.16 5.58 -7.90
C ARG A 657 -19.01 6.03 -6.71
N TYR A 658 -19.69 7.17 -6.81
CA TYR A 658 -20.52 7.67 -5.71
C TYR A 658 -21.68 6.74 -5.34
N ALA A 659 -22.34 6.12 -6.33
CA ALA A 659 -23.38 5.13 -6.08
C ALA A 659 -22.83 3.90 -5.34
N LEU A 660 -21.60 3.48 -5.65
CA LEU A 660 -20.94 2.29 -5.09
C LEU A 660 -20.30 2.52 -3.70
N LEU A 661 -20.20 3.77 -3.22
CA LEU A 661 -19.58 4.09 -1.93
C LEU A 661 -20.04 3.23 -0.74
N PRO A 662 -21.33 2.84 -0.58
CA PRO A 662 -21.72 1.96 0.52
C PRO A 662 -20.99 0.61 0.52
N TYR A 663 -20.77 0.05 -0.67
CA TYR A 663 -20.03 -1.18 -0.83
C TYR A 663 -18.54 -0.97 -0.53
N LEU A 664 -17.91 0.03 -1.15
CA LEU A 664 -16.49 0.36 -0.91
C LEU A 664 -16.21 0.64 0.57
N TYR A 665 -17.08 1.40 1.23
CA TYR A 665 -16.95 1.71 2.65
C TYR A 665 -17.08 0.47 3.54
N SER A 666 -17.94 -0.48 3.15
CA SER A 666 -18.03 -1.79 3.81
C SER A 666 -16.76 -2.63 3.59
N LEU A 667 -16.14 -2.58 2.41
CA LEU A 667 -14.85 -3.22 2.16
C LEU A 667 -13.74 -2.63 3.03
N PHE A 668 -13.68 -1.32 3.20
CA PHE A 668 -12.73 -0.70 4.12
C PHE A 668 -12.96 -1.13 5.58
N TYR A 669 -14.21 -1.34 5.99
CA TYR A 669 -14.51 -1.96 7.28
C TYR A 669 -13.96 -3.39 7.38
N HIS A 670 -14.08 -4.21 6.33
CA HIS A 670 -13.44 -5.53 6.29
C HIS A 670 -11.93 -5.45 6.39
N THR A 671 -11.29 -4.52 5.68
CA THR A 671 -9.84 -4.32 5.79
C THR A 671 -9.45 -3.90 7.21
N HIS A 672 -10.23 -3.03 7.84
CA HIS A 672 -9.99 -2.55 9.19
C HIS A 672 -10.11 -3.64 10.25
N VAL A 673 -11.12 -4.51 10.17
CA VAL A 673 -11.42 -5.50 11.22
C VAL A 673 -10.89 -6.91 10.93
N SER A 674 -10.58 -7.21 9.68
CA SER A 674 -10.23 -8.58 9.25
C SER A 674 -9.10 -8.68 8.24
N SER A 675 -8.47 -7.55 7.89
CA SER A 675 -7.27 -7.48 7.05
C SER A 675 -7.47 -8.00 5.64
N GLN A 676 -8.71 -8.00 5.16
CA GLN A 676 -9.00 -8.36 3.77
C GLN A 676 -8.77 -7.14 2.87
N PRO A 677 -7.99 -7.25 1.78
CA PRO A 677 -7.79 -6.13 0.87
C PRO A 677 -9.10 -5.65 0.22
N VAL A 678 -9.20 -4.34 -0.06
CA VAL A 678 -10.34 -3.77 -0.80
C VAL A 678 -10.29 -4.21 -2.26
N MET A 679 -9.14 -3.97 -2.91
CA MET A 679 -8.83 -4.38 -4.26
C MET A 679 -8.00 -5.67 -4.19
N ARG A 680 -8.46 -6.73 -4.85
CA ARG A 680 -7.92 -8.09 -4.72
C ARG A 680 -7.53 -8.62 -6.10
N PRO A 681 -6.31 -9.17 -6.26
CA PRO A 681 -6.02 -10.00 -7.43
C PRO A 681 -6.88 -11.27 -7.36
N LEU A 682 -7.22 -11.84 -8.52
CA LEU A 682 -8.19 -12.94 -8.58
C LEU A 682 -7.77 -14.14 -7.73
N TRP A 683 -6.47 -14.46 -7.65
CA TRP A 683 -5.95 -15.57 -6.85
C TRP A 683 -6.28 -15.48 -5.35
N VAL A 684 -6.60 -14.30 -4.82
CA VAL A 684 -7.06 -14.16 -3.43
C VAL A 684 -8.45 -14.76 -3.22
N GLU A 685 -9.34 -14.63 -4.21
CA GLU A 685 -10.69 -15.22 -4.17
C GLU A 685 -10.72 -16.65 -4.71
N TYR A 686 -9.79 -16.98 -5.62
CA TYR A 686 -9.67 -18.29 -6.27
C TYR A 686 -8.27 -18.91 -6.05
N PRO A 687 -7.89 -19.23 -4.80
CA PRO A 687 -6.53 -19.66 -4.44
C PRO A 687 -6.13 -21.03 -5.00
N ASP A 688 -7.07 -21.76 -5.59
CA ASP A 688 -6.84 -23.06 -6.21
C ASP A 688 -6.93 -23.02 -7.74
N ASP A 689 -7.25 -21.87 -8.34
CA ASP A 689 -7.36 -21.68 -9.79
C ASP A 689 -6.06 -21.10 -10.36
N LEU A 690 -5.21 -21.95 -10.94
CA LEU A 690 -3.88 -21.57 -11.46
C LEU A 690 -3.94 -20.48 -12.52
N GLU A 691 -5.01 -20.41 -13.31
CA GLU A 691 -5.15 -19.40 -14.37
C GLU A 691 -5.19 -17.97 -13.79
N THR A 692 -5.65 -17.82 -12.54
CA THR A 692 -5.76 -16.52 -11.86
C THR A 692 -4.44 -15.96 -11.34
N PHE A 693 -3.38 -16.78 -11.27
CA PHE A 693 -2.15 -16.39 -10.55
C PHE A 693 -1.33 -15.35 -11.31
N ALA A 694 -1.48 -15.28 -12.64
CA ALA A 694 -0.77 -14.33 -13.49
C ALA A 694 -1.65 -13.14 -13.94
N VAL A 695 -2.92 -13.10 -13.55
CA VAL A 695 -3.87 -12.06 -13.97
C VAL A 695 -3.57 -10.75 -13.22
N GLU A 696 -3.46 -9.65 -13.98
CA GLU A 696 -3.11 -8.33 -13.44
C GLU A 696 -3.76 -7.13 -14.15
N ASP A 697 -4.52 -7.36 -15.22
CA ASP A 697 -5.31 -6.38 -15.96
C ASP A 697 -6.77 -6.28 -15.49
N GLU A 698 -7.21 -7.26 -14.70
CA GLU A 698 -8.50 -7.29 -14.01
C GLU A 698 -8.33 -7.62 -12.52
N TYR A 699 -9.33 -7.23 -11.74
CA TYR A 699 -9.29 -7.37 -10.29
C TYR A 699 -10.67 -7.48 -9.69
N MET A 700 -10.72 -7.95 -8.45
CA MET A 700 -11.91 -8.00 -7.64
C MET A 700 -11.95 -6.80 -6.68
N LEU A 701 -13.11 -6.16 -6.55
CA LEU A 701 -13.43 -5.31 -5.40
C LEU A 701 -14.20 -6.15 -4.40
N GLY A 702 -13.55 -6.44 -3.27
CA GLY A 702 -14.06 -7.41 -2.31
C GLY A 702 -14.27 -8.77 -2.98
N SER A 703 -15.37 -9.43 -2.64
CA SER A 703 -15.70 -10.76 -3.16
C SER A 703 -16.88 -10.73 -4.14
N ALA A 704 -17.38 -9.55 -4.54
CA ALA A 704 -18.61 -9.40 -5.29
C ALA A 704 -18.46 -8.83 -6.71
N LEU A 705 -17.48 -7.95 -6.96
CA LEU A 705 -17.37 -7.26 -8.25
C LEU A 705 -16.01 -7.53 -8.89
N LEU A 706 -16.00 -8.05 -10.11
CA LEU A 706 -14.84 -8.11 -10.98
C LEU A 706 -14.83 -6.89 -11.89
N VAL A 707 -13.69 -6.23 -12.01
CA VAL A 707 -13.49 -5.00 -12.80
C VAL A 707 -12.35 -5.26 -13.78
N HIS A 708 -12.60 -5.01 -15.07
CA HIS A 708 -11.58 -5.06 -16.11
C HIS A 708 -11.57 -3.71 -16.86
N PRO A 709 -10.81 -2.71 -16.38
CA PRO A 709 -10.71 -1.43 -17.06
C PRO A 709 -10.17 -1.60 -18.48
N VAL A 710 -10.59 -0.74 -19.41
CA VAL A 710 -10.02 -0.67 -20.76
C VAL A 710 -8.76 0.20 -20.70
N THR A 711 -7.59 -0.40 -20.94
CA THR A 711 -6.28 0.25 -20.76
C THR A 711 -5.46 0.36 -22.05
N ASP A 712 -6.09 0.17 -23.21
CA ASP A 712 -5.44 0.25 -24.52
C ASP A 712 -6.27 1.16 -25.46
N PRO A 713 -5.62 1.96 -26.34
CA PRO A 713 -6.28 2.94 -27.20
C PRO A 713 -7.16 2.29 -28.26
N GLN A 714 -8.28 2.94 -28.61
CA GLN A 714 -9.18 2.55 -29.70
C GLN A 714 -9.68 1.10 -29.60
N THR A 715 -9.79 0.60 -28.37
CA THR A 715 -10.21 -0.77 -28.11
C THR A 715 -11.71 -0.93 -28.36
N ALA A 716 -12.07 -1.92 -29.17
CA ALA A 716 -13.46 -2.29 -29.47
C ALA A 716 -13.92 -3.58 -28.76
N THR A 717 -12.97 -4.39 -28.28
CA THR A 717 -13.25 -5.65 -27.58
C THR A 717 -12.12 -5.94 -26.62
N ILE A 718 -12.46 -6.44 -25.43
CA ILE A 718 -11.51 -6.97 -24.46
C ILE A 718 -11.79 -8.44 -24.16
N ASP A 719 -10.78 -9.15 -23.70
CA ASP A 719 -10.87 -10.53 -23.26
C ASP A 719 -10.89 -10.53 -21.73
N VAL A 720 -12.05 -10.83 -21.13
CA VAL A 720 -12.24 -10.84 -19.67
C VAL A 720 -12.20 -12.26 -19.17
N PHE A 721 -11.38 -12.57 -18.19
CA PHE A 721 -11.38 -13.90 -17.57
C PHE A 721 -12.37 -13.92 -16.40
N LEU A 722 -13.36 -14.82 -16.49
CA LEU A 722 -14.37 -14.99 -15.45
C LEU A 722 -14.04 -16.27 -14.69
N PRO A 723 -13.43 -16.21 -13.50
CA PRO A 723 -13.01 -17.40 -12.76
C PRO A 723 -14.20 -18.18 -12.18
N GLY A 724 -13.92 -19.39 -11.66
CA GLY A 724 -14.91 -20.24 -10.98
C GLY A 724 -15.85 -20.99 -11.93
N SER A 725 -15.49 -22.23 -12.30
CA SER A 725 -16.24 -23.05 -13.27
C SER A 725 -17.67 -23.42 -12.85
N ASP A 726 -17.97 -23.38 -11.55
CA ASP A 726 -19.30 -23.61 -10.96
C ASP A 726 -20.03 -22.30 -10.58
N GLU A 727 -19.43 -21.16 -10.90
CA GLU A 727 -19.97 -19.83 -10.64
C GLU A 727 -20.61 -19.20 -11.89
N VAL A 728 -21.35 -18.12 -11.65
CA VAL A 728 -21.96 -17.29 -12.69
C VAL A 728 -21.63 -15.84 -12.43
N TRP A 729 -21.53 -15.07 -13.51
CA TRP A 729 -21.18 -13.66 -13.48
C TRP A 729 -22.24 -12.87 -14.24
N TYR A 730 -22.62 -11.72 -13.71
CA TYR A 730 -23.62 -10.84 -14.29
C TYR A 730 -22.96 -9.52 -14.68
N ASP A 731 -23.11 -9.10 -15.93
CA ASP A 731 -22.74 -7.75 -16.32
C ASP A 731 -23.52 -6.74 -15.46
N SER A 732 -22.81 -5.82 -14.81
CA SER A 732 -23.39 -4.90 -13.83
C SER A 732 -24.34 -3.85 -14.42
N LYS A 733 -24.30 -3.61 -15.74
CA LYS A 733 -25.12 -2.65 -16.48
C LYS A 733 -26.21 -3.35 -17.30
N THR A 734 -25.84 -4.37 -18.08
CA THR A 734 -26.76 -5.06 -18.99
C THR A 734 -27.49 -6.23 -18.34
N PHE A 735 -27.00 -6.73 -17.21
CA PHE A 735 -27.47 -7.92 -16.50
C PHE A 735 -27.37 -9.22 -17.33
N ALA A 736 -26.62 -9.19 -18.44
CA ALA A 736 -26.26 -10.38 -19.19
C ALA A 736 -25.51 -11.37 -18.30
N TYR A 737 -25.84 -12.65 -18.41
CA TYR A 737 -25.24 -13.70 -17.60
C TYR A 737 -24.12 -14.41 -18.36
N TRP A 738 -23.09 -14.81 -17.63
CA TRP A 738 -21.95 -15.57 -18.14
C TRP A 738 -21.63 -16.70 -17.16
N LYS A 739 -21.21 -17.85 -17.68
CA LYS A 739 -20.67 -18.93 -16.85
C LYS A 739 -19.21 -18.63 -16.54
N GLY A 740 -18.75 -18.88 -15.32
CA GLY A 740 -17.33 -18.78 -14.97
C GLY A 740 -16.49 -19.96 -15.47
N GLY A 741 -15.19 -19.89 -15.19
CA GLY A 741 -14.14 -20.80 -15.68
C GLY A 741 -13.81 -20.61 -17.16
N CYS A 742 -13.99 -19.40 -17.71
CA CYS A 742 -13.63 -19.12 -19.10
C CYS A 742 -13.32 -17.64 -19.36
N THR A 743 -12.59 -17.39 -20.45
CA THR A 743 -12.40 -16.06 -21.02
C THR A 743 -13.54 -15.72 -21.98
N VAL A 744 -14.14 -14.55 -21.80
CA VAL A 744 -15.24 -14.04 -22.65
C VAL A 744 -14.80 -12.78 -23.39
N LYS A 745 -15.21 -12.66 -24.66
CA LYS A 745 -14.95 -11.46 -25.47
C LYS A 745 -16.06 -10.45 -25.23
N ILE A 746 -15.72 -9.32 -24.64
CA ILE A 746 -16.69 -8.27 -24.27
C ILE A 746 -16.53 -7.10 -25.23
N PRO A 747 -17.56 -6.76 -26.02
CA PRO A 747 -17.54 -5.56 -26.84
C PRO A 747 -17.56 -4.33 -25.92
N VAL A 748 -16.67 -3.37 -26.20
CA VAL A 748 -16.57 -2.14 -25.43
C VAL A 748 -16.65 -0.94 -26.37
N THR A 749 -17.39 0.08 -25.94
CA THR A 749 -17.29 1.43 -26.50
C THR A 749 -16.72 2.38 -25.44
N LEU A 750 -16.56 3.67 -25.76
CA LEU A 750 -16.04 4.65 -24.81
C LEU A 750 -16.94 4.82 -23.58
N ASP A 751 -18.23 4.46 -23.68
CA ASP A 751 -19.19 4.48 -22.57
C ASP A 751 -19.15 3.25 -21.66
N THR A 752 -18.39 2.24 -22.04
CA THR A 752 -18.42 0.91 -21.41
C THR A 752 -17.35 0.82 -20.35
N ILE A 753 -17.76 0.51 -19.11
CA ILE A 753 -16.88 0.16 -17.99
C ILE A 753 -17.15 -1.32 -17.67
N PRO A 754 -16.26 -2.24 -18.06
CA PRO A 754 -16.46 -3.67 -17.87
C PRO A 754 -16.41 -4.04 -16.38
N VAL A 755 -17.58 -4.32 -15.82
CA VAL A 755 -17.76 -4.69 -14.41
C VAL A 755 -18.79 -5.80 -14.30
N PHE A 756 -18.42 -6.87 -13.62
CA PHE A 756 -19.22 -8.08 -13.47
C PHE A 756 -19.49 -8.35 -11.99
N GLN A 757 -20.76 -8.53 -11.65
CA GLN A 757 -21.16 -8.96 -10.32
C GLN A 757 -21.17 -10.49 -10.24
N ARG A 758 -20.43 -11.04 -9.28
CA ARG A 758 -20.41 -12.48 -8.99
C ARG A 758 -21.76 -12.94 -8.47
N GLY A 759 -22.28 -14.04 -9.01
CA GLY A 759 -23.45 -14.73 -8.48
C GLY A 759 -23.16 -15.27 -7.08
N GLY A 760 -24.11 -15.11 -6.16
CA GLY A 760 -23.91 -15.35 -4.74
C GLY A 760 -23.69 -14.07 -3.93
N SER A 761 -23.75 -12.89 -4.53
CA SER A 761 -23.47 -11.61 -3.86
C SER A 761 -24.67 -10.66 -3.75
N VAL A 762 -24.69 -9.85 -2.69
CA VAL A 762 -25.57 -8.68 -2.56
C VAL A 762 -24.72 -7.43 -2.45
N VAL A 763 -24.89 -6.50 -3.39
CA VAL A 763 -24.14 -5.24 -3.43
C VAL A 763 -25.08 -4.07 -3.10
N PRO A 764 -24.87 -3.36 -1.98
CA PRO A 764 -25.62 -2.14 -1.68
C PRO A 764 -25.07 -0.95 -2.46
N VAL A 765 -25.95 -0.22 -3.15
CA VAL A 765 -25.62 1.04 -3.85
C VAL A 765 -26.60 2.14 -3.47
N LYS A 766 -26.25 3.41 -3.65
CA LYS A 766 -27.19 4.53 -3.48
C LYS A 766 -28.05 4.71 -4.74
N THR A 767 -29.36 4.93 -4.59
CA THR A 767 -30.26 5.23 -5.73
C THR A 767 -30.15 6.66 -6.21
N THR A 768 -29.65 7.57 -5.37
CA THR A 768 -29.49 8.98 -5.70
C THR A 768 -28.08 9.45 -5.35
N VAL A 769 -27.39 10.01 -6.34
CA VAL A 769 -26.08 10.62 -6.22
C VAL A 769 -26.25 12.12 -5.97
N GLY A 770 -25.67 12.62 -4.88
CA GLY A 770 -25.57 14.05 -4.57
C GLY A 770 -24.23 14.62 -5.03
N THR A 771 -24.01 15.92 -4.82
CA THR A 771 -22.79 16.63 -5.29
C THR A 771 -21.52 16.32 -4.48
N SER A 772 -21.66 15.68 -3.31
CA SER A 772 -20.58 15.14 -2.48
C SER A 772 -21.12 14.04 -1.57
N THR A 773 -20.24 13.28 -0.89
CA THR A 773 -20.66 12.23 0.04
C THR A 773 -21.55 12.77 1.17
N GLY A 774 -21.29 14.00 1.62
CA GLY A 774 -22.08 14.65 2.67
C GLY A 774 -23.54 14.91 2.28
N TRP A 775 -23.85 15.05 0.99
CA TRP A 775 -25.23 15.17 0.49
C TRP A 775 -25.90 13.82 0.29
N MET A 776 -25.16 12.71 0.39
CA MET A 776 -25.64 11.35 0.21
C MET A 776 -25.86 10.58 1.52
N ALA A 777 -25.60 11.22 2.67
CA ALA A 777 -25.72 10.61 3.99
C ALA A 777 -27.08 9.92 4.21
N ASP A 778 -28.18 10.58 3.82
CA ASP A 778 -29.55 10.06 3.95
C ASP A 778 -30.12 9.48 2.64
N SER A 779 -29.33 9.42 1.55
CA SER A 779 -29.82 8.89 0.26
C SER A 779 -30.30 7.44 0.39
N PRO A 780 -31.35 7.02 -0.34
CA PRO A 780 -31.85 5.65 -0.29
C PRO A 780 -30.87 4.65 -0.89
N TYR A 781 -31.06 3.38 -0.55
CA TYR A 781 -30.31 2.25 -1.07
C TYR A 781 -31.10 1.46 -2.11
N GLU A 782 -30.38 0.97 -3.12
CA GLU A 782 -30.75 -0.19 -3.93
C GLU A 782 -29.90 -1.38 -3.48
N LEU A 783 -30.54 -2.54 -3.31
CA LEU A 783 -29.82 -3.80 -3.11
C LEU A 783 -29.80 -4.60 -4.42
N ARG A 784 -28.60 -4.80 -4.97
CA ARG A 784 -28.37 -5.64 -6.16
C ARG A 784 -28.01 -7.06 -5.73
N VAL A 785 -28.98 -7.95 -5.84
CA VAL A 785 -28.89 -9.36 -5.44
C VAL A 785 -28.59 -10.21 -6.69
N ALA A 786 -27.35 -10.65 -6.86
CA ALA A 786 -26.97 -11.57 -7.93
C ALA A 786 -27.01 -13.00 -7.40
N LEU A 787 -27.92 -13.84 -7.90
CA LEU A 787 -28.07 -15.21 -7.41
C LEU A 787 -26.94 -16.13 -7.92
N SER A 788 -26.48 -17.03 -7.05
CA SER A 788 -25.57 -18.12 -7.41
C SER A 788 -26.26 -19.17 -8.28
N THR A 789 -25.50 -20.15 -8.76
CA THR A 789 -26.05 -21.34 -9.43
C THR A 789 -27.01 -22.13 -8.54
N GLN A 790 -26.89 -22.02 -7.21
CA GLN A 790 -27.78 -22.61 -6.21
C GLN A 790 -28.96 -21.70 -5.83
N GLY A 791 -29.08 -20.51 -6.40
CA GLY A 791 -30.18 -19.57 -6.12
C GLY A 791 -30.06 -18.85 -4.78
N SER A 792 -28.83 -18.69 -4.27
CA SER A 792 -28.54 -17.98 -3.01
C SER A 792 -27.69 -16.74 -3.26
N ALA A 793 -27.71 -15.79 -2.33
CA ALA A 793 -26.80 -14.65 -2.32
C ALA A 793 -26.58 -14.12 -0.89
N VAL A 794 -25.39 -13.59 -0.62
CA VAL A 794 -25.04 -12.93 0.64
C VAL A 794 -24.32 -11.62 0.39
N GLY A 795 -24.56 -10.63 1.23
CA GLY A 795 -23.79 -9.40 1.22
C GLY A 795 -23.97 -8.65 2.52
N GLU A 796 -23.19 -7.60 2.70
CA GLU A 796 -23.10 -6.88 3.95
C GLU A 796 -23.04 -5.38 3.70
N LEU A 797 -23.46 -4.60 4.71
CA LEU A 797 -23.39 -3.15 4.72
C LEU A 797 -22.92 -2.67 6.09
N TYR A 798 -21.82 -1.93 6.10
CA TYR A 798 -21.36 -1.13 7.23
C TYR A 798 -21.78 0.33 7.08
N LEU A 799 -22.24 0.94 8.17
CA LEU A 799 -22.62 2.35 8.22
C LEU A 799 -22.30 2.95 9.60
N ASP A 800 -21.72 4.13 9.64
CA ASP A 800 -21.52 4.97 10.83
C ASP A 800 -21.76 6.44 10.43
N ASP A 801 -21.27 7.40 11.22
CA ASP A 801 -21.31 8.82 10.85
C ASP A 801 -20.36 9.21 9.70
N GLY A 802 -19.48 8.31 9.28
CA GLY A 802 -18.56 8.51 8.17
C GLY A 802 -17.33 9.35 8.51
N HIS A 803 -17.11 9.80 9.74
CA HIS A 803 -15.99 10.71 10.01
C HIS A 803 -15.35 10.58 11.40
N SER A 804 -16.10 10.18 12.43
CA SER A 804 -15.62 10.23 13.81
C SER A 804 -15.12 8.86 14.31
N PHE A 805 -14.49 8.84 15.47
CA PHE A 805 -14.16 7.60 16.19
C PHE A 805 -15.34 7.06 17.04
N GLN A 806 -16.56 7.57 16.90
CA GLN A 806 -17.70 7.08 17.69
C GLN A 806 -18.04 5.61 17.41
N TYR A 807 -17.73 5.10 16.21
CA TYR A 807 -17.84 3.66 15.92
C TYR A 807 -16.97 2.81 16.86
N LEU A 808 -15.80 3.33 17.24
CA LEU A 808 -14.83 2.64 18.11
C LEU A 808 -15.11 2.91 19.59
N HIS A 809 -15.35 4.16 19.97
CA HIS A 809 -15.46 4.57 21.37
C HIS A 809 -16.85 4.36 21.97
N GLN A 810 -17.89 4.34 21.15
CA GLN A 810 -19.29 4.29 21.58
C GLN A 810 -20.11 3.21 20.86
N ASN A 811 -19.47 2.38 20.04
CA ASN A 811 -20.14 1.41 19.16
C ASN A 811 -21.25 2.05 18.29
N GLN A 812 -21.08 3.31 17.87
CA GLN A 812 -22.02 3.99 16.99
C GLN A 812 -21.80 3.59 15.52
N PHE A 813 -22.25 2.38 15.18
CA PHE A 813 -22.30 1.88 13.81
C PHE A 813 -23.46 0.91 13.62
N LEU A 814 -23.88 0.69 12.38
CA LEU A 814 -24.74 -0.39 11.93
C LEU A 814 -23.90 -1.35 11.08
N TYR A 815 -24.06 -2.64 11.33
CA TYR A 815 -23.51 -3.68 10.46
C TYR A 815 -24.63 -4.65 10.11
N ARG A 816 -25.00 -4.68 8.83
CA ARG A 816 -26.17 -5.40 8.32
C ARG A 816 -25.71 -6.53 7.41
N LYS A 817 -26.38 -7.67 7.51
CA LYS A 817 -26.20 -8.83 6.63
C LYS A 817 -27.47 -9.06 5.83
N PHE A 818 -27.30 -9.09 4.52
CA PHE A 818 -28.32 -9.49 3.56
C PHE A 818 -28.13 -10.95 3.18
N LEU A 819 -29.20 -11.73 3.24
CA LEU A 819 -29.19 -13.14 2.82
C LEU A 819 -30.41 -13.43 1.96
N PHE A 820 -30.19 -13.83 0.71
CA PHE A 820 -31.20 -14.42 -0.16
C PHE A 820 -31.04 -15.93 -0.16
N CYS A 821 -32.07 -16.66 0.26
CA CYS A 821 -32.12 -18.12 0.19
C CYS A 821 -33.58 -18.58 0.14
N SER A 822 -33.86 -19.65 -0.63
CA SER A 822 -35.21 -20.23 -0.74
C SER A 822 -36.30 -19.19 -1.04
N SER A 823 -36.03 -18.29 -1.99
CA SER A 823 -36.91 -17.19 -2.40
C SER A 823 -37.22 -16.15 -1.32
N VAL A 824 -36.41 -16.06 -0.27
CA VAL A 824 -36.54 -15.05 0.78
C VAL A 824 -35.26 -14.23 0.88
N LEU A 825 -35.37 -12.91 0.75
CA LEU A 825 -34.31 -11.97 1.10
C LEU A 825 -34.52 -11.51 2.55
N THR A 826 -33.49 -11.53 3.38
CA THR A 826 -33.53 -11.03 4.75
C THR A 826 -32.47 -9.96 4.97
N ASN A 827 -32.79 -8.95 5.78
CA ASN A 827 -31.84 -8.00 6.36
C ASN A 827 -31.79 -8.22 7.88
N ARG A 828 -30.64 -8.61 8.41
CA ARG A 828 -30.43 -8.90 9.83
C ARG A 828 -29.22 -8.16 10.38
N CYS A 829 -29.23 -7.88 11.68
CA CYS A 829 -28.04 -7.35 12.35
C CYS A 829 -26.90 -8.37 12.32
N ALA A 830 -25.73 -7.96 11.85
CA ALA A 830 -24.52 -8.79 11.78
C ALA A 830 -23.63 -8.62 13.03
N ASN A 831 -23.81 -7.54 13.78
CA ASN A 831 -23.10 -7.28 15.03
C ASN A 831 -23.96 -6.46 16.00
N GLU A 832 -24.51 -7.13 17.01
CA GLU A 832 -25.42 -6.54 18.00
C GLU A 832 -24.77 -5.49 18.90
N LYS A 833 -23.44 -5.36 18.91
CA LYS A 833 -22.78 -4.29 19.68
C LYS A 833 -23.06 -2.91 19.07
N GLY A 834 -23.18 -2.85 17.74
CA GLY A 834 -23.34 -1.60 16.99
C GLY A 834 -24.77 -1.05 17.06
N HIS A 835 -24.91 0.21 17.46
CA HIS A 835 -26.17 0.94 17.41
C HIS A 835 -25.97 2.32 16.80
N TYR A 836 -26.55 2.57 15.62
CA TYR A 836 -26.49 3.88 14.96
C TYR A 836 -27.86 4.27 14.37
N PRO A 837 -28.44 5.43 14.75
CA PRO A 837 -29.74 5.85 14.28
C PRO A 837 -29.65 6.36 12.82
N SER A 838 -30.06 5.53 11.86
CA SER A 838 -30.09 5.90 10.44
C SER A 838 -31.51 6.14 9.95
N LYS A 839 -31.70 7.19 9.14
CA LYS A 839 -32.95 7.47 8.42
C LYS A 839 -33.03 6.80 7.06
N CYS A 840 -31.94 6.17 6.61
CA CYS A 840 -31.87 5.58 5.29
C CYS A 840 -32.86 4.41 5.14
N ILE A 841 -33.41 4.29 3.94
CA ILE A 841 -34.28 3.20 3.53
C ILE A 841 -33.68 2.44 2.35
N VAL A 842 -34.09 1.20 2.18
CA VAL A 842 -34.00 0.47 0.91
C VAL A 842 -35.25 0.82 0.12
N GLU A 843 -35.05 1.49 -1.02
CA GLU A 843 -36.08 1.93 -1.94
C GLU A 843 -36.26 0.95 -3.10
N GLN A 844 -35.16 0.30 -3.51
CA GLN A 844 -35.14 -0.60 -4.66
C GLN A 844 -34.43 -1.91 -4.32
N ILE A 845 -34.91 -3.00 -4.91
CA ILE A 845 -34.23 -4.30 -4.88
C ILE A 845 -34.24 -4.86 -6.30
N LEU A 846 -33.06 -5.23 -6.79
CA LEU A 846 -32.88 -5.91 -8.07
C LEU A 846 -32.36 -7.32 -7.80
N VAL A 847 -33.10 -8.35 -8.21
CA VAL A 847 -32.68 -9.75 -8.09
C VAL A 847 -32.39 -10.31 -9.48
N LEU A 848 -31.14 -10.69 -9.74
CA LEU A 848 -30.67 -11.27 -10.99
C LEU A 848 -30.60 -12.80 -10.89
N GLY A 849 -30.94 -13.51 -11.97
CA GLY A 849 -30.89 -14.98 -12.00
C GLY A 849 -32.11 -15.69 -11.44
N LEU A 850 -33.21 -14.96 -11.20
CA LEU A 850 -34.48 -15.56 -10.73
C LEU A 850 -35.19 -16.24 -11.91
N LYS A 851 -34.94 -17.54 -12.14
CA LYS A 851 -35.36 -18.25 -13.36
C LYS A 851 -36.88 -18.28 -13.63
N LYS A 852 -37.72 -18.09 -12.62
CA LYS A 852 -39.17 -18.14 -12.73
C LYS A 852 -39.78 -16.80 -12.34
N LYS A 853 -40.72 -16.32 -13.15
CA LYS A 853 -41.53 -15.14 -12.82
C LYS A 853 -42.29 -15.39 -11.51
N PRO A 854 -42.17 -14.50 -10.51
CA PRO A 854 -42.88 -14.66 -9.26
C PRO A 854 -44.38 -14.40 -9.41
N SER A 855 -45.16 -15.10 -8.59
CA SER A 855 -46.62 -14.93 -8.51
C SER A 855 -47.00 -13.74 -7.65
N SER A 856 -46.22 -13.48 -6.60
CA SER A 856 -46.38 -12.38 -5.66
C SER A 856 -45.05 -12.05 -4.99
N VAL A 857 -44.94 -10.83 -4.47
CA VAL A 857 -43.82 -10.43 -3.62
C VAL A 857 -44.39 -9.74 -2.38
N THR A 858 -43.95 -10.16 -1.20
CA THR A 858 -44.46 -9.63 0.08
C THR A 858 -43.29 -9.21 0.97
N THR A 859 -43.33 -8.00 1.52
CA THR A 859 -42.38 -7.54 2.53
C THR A 859 -42.96 -7.77 3.92
N HIS A 860 -42.16 -8.32 4.85
CA HIS A 860 -42.52 -8.42 6.26
C HIS A 860 -41.55 -7.58 7.10
N LEU A 861 -42.12 -6.72 7.93
CA LEU A 861 -41.39 -5.87 8.86
C LEU A 861 -41.26 -6.56 10.23
N SER A 862 -40.32 -6.08 11.05
CA SER A 862 -40.07 -6.59 12.41
C SER A 862 -41.26 -6.44 13.36
N ASP A 863 -42.21 -5.54 13.07
CA ASP A 863 -43.47 -5.40 13.82
C ASP A 863 -44.58 -6.37 13.38
N GLY A 864 -44.26 -7.30 12.47
CA GLY A 864 -45.18 -8.32 11.97
C GLY A 864 -46.08 -7.87 10.82
N ARG A 865 -46.02 -6.59 10.40
CA ARG A 865 -46.79 -6.12 9.23
C ARG A 865 -46.25 -6.78 7.95
N ALA A 866 -47.16 -7.35 7.17
CA ALA A 866 -46.90 -7.85 5.83
C ALA A 866 -47.55 -6.92 4.80
N GLN A 867 -46.81 -6.56 3.74
CA GLN A 867 -47.29 -5.66 2.68
C GLN A 867 -46.91 -6.23 1.31
N PRO A 868 -47.85 -6.30 0.35
CA PRO A 868 -47.52 -6.61 -1.04
C PRO A 868 -46.55 -5.57 -1.61
N ALA A 869 -45.50 -6.02 -2.30
CA ALA A 869 -44.59 -5.16 -3.05
C ALA A 869 -44.93 -5.17 -4.54
N ALA A 870 -44.96 -4.00 -5.16
CA ALA A 870 -45.03 -3.90 -6.61
C ALA A 870 -43.71 -4.40 -7.23
N PHE A 871 -43.81 -5.13 -8.33
CA PHE A 871 -42.63 -5.70 -8.99
C PHE A 871 -42.77 -5.75 -10.51
N THR A 872 -41.63 -5.69 -11.19
CA THR A 872 -41.49 -6.01 -12.62
C THR A 872 -40.54 -7.19 -12.79
N TYR A 873 -40.75 -7.99 -13.83
CA TYR A 873 -39.91 -9.14 -14.13
C TYR A 873 -39.54 -9.17 -15.61
N CYS A 874 -38.26 -9.18 -15.91
CA CYS A 874 -37.74 -9.37 -17.26
C CYS A 874 -37.34 -10.84 -17.45
N ALA A 875 -38.02 -11.54 -18.36
CA ALA A 875 -37.73 -12.94 -18.64
C ALA A 875 -36.38 -13.14 -19.36
N GLU A 876 -35.99 -12.17 -20.21
CA GLU A 876 -34.76 -12.23 -21.00
C GLU A 876 -33.50 -12.22 -20.10
N THR A 877 -33.46 -11.33 -19.11
CA THR A 877 -32.37 -11.23 -18.15
C THR A 877 -32.62 -12.00 -16.85
N SER A 878 -33.77 -12.66 -16.71
CA SER A 878 -34.23 -13.31 -15.46
C SER A 878 -34.11 -12.37 -14.24
N ALA A 879 -34.51 -11.11 -14.42
CA ALA A 879 -34.34 -10.05 -13.44
C ALA A 879 -35.69 -9.64 -12.84
N LEU A 880 -35.79 -9.66 -11.50
CA LEU A 880 -36.90 -9.14 -10.72
C LEU A 880 -36.51 -7.77 -10.17
N ARG A 881 -37.33 -6.74 -10.41
CA ARG A 881 -37.12 -5.40 -9.84
C ARG A 881 -38.29 -5.02 -8.95
N LEU A 882 -37.97 -4.60 -7.73
CA LEU A 882 -38.88 -4.01 -6.75
C LEU A 882 -38.54 -2.53 -6.61
N GLU A 883 -39.55 -1.68 -6.61
CA GLU A 883 -39.38 -0.22 -6.53
C GLU A 883 -40.31 0.38 -5.48
N LYS A 884 -40.01 1.61 -5.06
CA LYS A 884 -40.83 2.40 -4.10
C LYS A 884 -41.02 1.68 -2.76
N LEU A 885 -40.02 0.91 -2.36
CA LEU A 885 -39.96 0.31 -1.04
C LEU A 885 -39.63 1.39 0.01
N SER A 886 -39.98 1.12 1.27
CA SER A 886 -39.66 1.99 2.40
C SER A 886 -39.14 1.18 3.59
N LEU A 887 -38.23 0.23 3.30
CA LEU A 887 -37.67 -0.67 4.29
C LEU A 887 -36.49 0.02 4.98
N ARG A 888 -36.58 0.32 6.28
CA ARG A 888 -35.49 1.00 7.00
C ARG A 888 -34.24 0.12 7.04
N ILE A 889 -33.07 0.70 6.73
CA ILE A 889 -31.83 -0.07 6.63
C ILE A 889 -31.38 -0.65 7.97
N GLY A 890 -31.62 0.09 9.06
CA GLY A 890 -31.26 -0.30 10.42
C GLY A 890 -32.21 -1.30 11.07
N GLU A 891 -33.35 -1.60 10.44
CA GLU A 891 -34.35 -2.51 10.98
C GLU A 891 -34.29 -3.88 10.30
N ASP A 892 -34.72 -4.90 11.05
CA ASP A 892 -34.91 -6.23 10.53
C ASP A 892 -36.17 -6.30 9.66
N TRP A 893 -36.03 -6.90 8.48
CA TRP A 893 -37.12 -7.14 7.54
C TRP A 893 -36.80 -8.34 6.64
N GLU A 894 -37.85 -8.89 6.00
CA GLU A 894 -37.73 -9.92 4.98
C GLU A 894 -38.61 -9.60 3.76
N VAL A 895 -38.18 -10.06 2.59
CA VAL A 895 -38.93 -9.98 1.33
C VAL A 895 -39.09 -11.39 0.80
N ARG A 896 -40.34 -11.88 0.72
CA ARG A 896 -40.68 -13.20 0.21
C ARG A 896 -41.12 -13.10 -1.24
N VAL A 897 -40.50 -13.91 -2.10
CA VAL A 897 -40.79 -14.03 -3.53
C VAL A 897 -41.54 -15.34 -3.76
N GLY A 898 -42.81 -15.27 -4.15
CA GLY A 898 -43.71 -16.43 -4.27
C GLY A 898 -43.94 -16.92 -5.69
#